data_AF-A0A183UJU5-F1
#
_entry.id   AF-A0A183UJU5-F1
#
_cell.length_a   1.000
_cell.length_b   1.000
_cell.length_c   1.000
_cell.angle_alpha   90.00
_cell.angle_beta   90.00
_cell.angle_gamma   90.00
#
_symmetry.space_group_name_H-M   'P 1'
#
loop_
_entity.id
_entity.type
_entity.pdbx_description
1 polymer ?
#
loop_
_entity_poly.entity_id
_entity_poly.type
_entity_poly.pdbx_seq_one_letter_code
_entity_poly.pdbx_strand_id
1 'polypeptide(L)'
;MPAWPVVVALAALPFAPWAIHVGVSSPDAKRSASREKSHVDVLHEPVLPNCTEPICIGPLASIYCSGGLIHASWMFGLQDTCPGDMMLQTPDAVIAAFNKLHLFRLKYPLKRDDFKRFCTDNFMNFPYLKAAKLSDWMEEPPNLRSIKDDRLRKLAKKLNDIWKFLGREFDEKVKENPDLFPVLTVPNSFVVPGGLFQMYFYWDSYWIIKGLIFSNMTLTARHMIENFASVIQYHGFIPNSGNVQLSRRSQPPLFVQMLADYYYLTRNKTFLSSILPLVDIELSWWLRNRSVILSSNFGEYTMFHFHAASNCPRPENYLVDLRNGLEGTGGAKFIWSSIASACESGLDFSSRWFAYTGPHARTKFSIRTNSIIPVDLNTFMVWNYDTTADLYLELGLERKSENYRKLAADLWKSIETVLWNESEGVWLDYDLSKQEHRRKFYPSNVFPLLTGRSTLHIADRILYYLRSSGALDFRGGIPSTLDDSSHEQWDFPNGWAPSIHLFVESLRRSSHPSLFDVAVQTADKFIRTVYNGLFNPVGEWPPACWEKYDIRYDDGRPGVSGEYPVQQGFGWTNGAVLDMILRFHVDKDEPFLLPSEGFVLTFGHSPHAPVIALAFIICITFSAWFAYQALGNRHVKLKKGVWLATGLAEESRLIDEFEEDS
;
A
#
# COMPACT_ATOMS: atom_id res chain seq x y z
N MET A 1 -33.82 34.40 70.80
CA MET A 1 -34.10 32.97 70.58
C MET A 1 -33.17 32.48 69.48
N PRO A 2 -32.23 31.57 69.77
CA PRO A 2 -31.29 31.02 68.82
C PRO A 2 -31.72 29.63 68.31
N ALA A 3 -31.24 29.22 67.13
CA ALA A 3 -30.56 27.93 66.88
C ALA A 3 -30.33 27.72 65.37
N TRP A 4 -29.05 27.76 64.97
CA TRP A 4 -28.44 26.98 63.88
C TRP A 4 -28.27 25.50 64.36
N PRO A 5 -27.71 24.53 63.58
CA PRO A 5 -27.33 24.48 62.15
C PRO A 5 -27.78 23.18 61.43
N VAL A 6 -27.74 23.14 60.08
CA VAL A 6 -27.24 21.93 59.38
C VAL A 6 -26.34 22.33 58.20
N VAL A 7 -25.16 21.71 58.25
CA VAL A 7 -23.95 21.72 57.43
C VAL A 7 -24.13 21.63 55.91
N VAL A 8 -23.32 22.44 55.21
CA VAL A 8 -22.98 22.38 53.78
C VAL A 8 -22.02 21.23 53.51
N ALA A 9 -22.32 20.39 52.51
CA ALA A 9 -21.36 19.48 51.91
C ALA A 9 -21.30 19.70 50.39
N LEU A 10 -20.14 20.17 49.92
CA LEU A 10 -19.72 20.24 48.53
C LEU A 10 -19.55 18.82 47.97
N ALA A 11 -20.30 18.47 46.93
CA ALA A 11 -20.02 17.30 46.10
C ALA A 11 -19.59 17.77 44.71
N ALA A 12 -18.34 17.44 44.37
CA ALA A 12 -17.74 17.65 43.06
C ALA A 12 -18.47 16.81 42.00
N LEU A 13 -18.91 17.45 40.92
CA LEU A 13 -19.37 16.79 39.70
C LEU A 13 -18.16 16.51 38.79
N PRO A 14 -17.93 15.27 38.34
CA PRO A 14 -16.87 14.99 37.39
C PRO A 14 -17.30 15.46 35.99
N PHE A 15 -16.41 16.22 35.34
CA PHE A 15 -16.50 16.62 33.94
C PHE A 15 -16.56 15.36 33.06
N ALA A 16 -17.67 15.19 32.34
CA ALA A 16 -17.82 14.19 31.29
C ALA A 16 -17.03 14.64 30.03
N PRO A 17 -16.11 13.81 29.50
CA PRO A 17 -15.45 14.12 28.24
C PRO A 17 -16.42 13.87 27.09
N TRP A 18 -16.66 14.91 26.29
CA TRP A 18 -17.40 14.83 25.04
C TRP A 18 -16.66 13.90 24.07
N ALA A 19 -17.11 12.64 23.98
CA ALA A 19 -16.79 11.76 22.88
C ALA A 19 -17.57 12.23 21.64
N ILE A 20 -16.90 12.93 20.74
CA ILE A 20 -17.45 13.26 19.43
C ILE A 20 -17.61 11.94 18.67
N HIS A 21 -18.84 11.44 18.56
CA HIS A 21 -19.21 10.47 17.54
C HIS A 21 -19.02 11.12 16.17
N VAL A 22 -17.89 10.83 15.51
CA VAL A 22 -17.66 11.20 14.11
C VAL A 22 -18.43 10.22 13.24
N GLY A 23 -19.74 10.49 13.12
CA GLY A 23 -20.64 9.82 12.19
C GLY A 23 -21.52 10.89 11.55
N VAL A 24 -20.97 11.61 10.57
CA VAL A 24 -21.80 12.51 9.75
C VAL A 24 -22.45 11.66 8.67
N SER A 25 -23.74 11.39 8.84
CA SER A 25 -24.60 10.97 7.75
C SER A 25 -24.75 12.16 6.79
N SER A 26 -24.34 11.96 5.53
CA SER A 26 -24.59 12.95 4.47
C SER A 26 -26.11 13.08 4.27
N PRO A 27 -26.65 14.30 4.10
CA PRO A 27 -28.07 14.53 3.80
C PRO A 27 -28.50 13.92 2.45
N ASP A 28 -27.57 13.59 1.55
CA ASP A 28 -27.80 12.84 0.31
C ASP A 28 -27.76 11.30 0.47
N ALA A 29 -27.44 10.79 1.67
CA ALA A 29 -27.53 9.35 1.97
C ALA A 29 -28.98 8.82 1.93
N LYS A 30 -29.98 9.71 1.77
CA LYS A 30 -31.39 9.34 1.59
C LYS A 30 -31.82 9.14 0.13
N ARG A 31 -30.94 9.27 -0.86
CA ARG A 31 -31.35 9.17 -2.28
C ARG A 31 -30.51 8.28 -3.21
N SER A 32 -29.69 7.39 -2.66
CA SER A 32 -29.01 6.35 -3.43
C SER A 32 -29.20 4.98 -2.78
N ALA A 33 -29.80 4.07 -3.54
CA ALA A 33 -30.14 2.68 -3.21
C ALA A 33 -31.36 2.46 -2.31
N SER A 34 -32.55 2.77 -2.83
CA SER A 34 -33.68 1.84 -2.72
C SER A 34 -33.33 0.54 -3.47
N ARG A 35 -32.37 -0.24 -2.97
CA ARG A 35 -32.26 -1.66 -3.32
C ARG A 35 -33.25 -2.35 -2.41
N GLU A 36 -34.31 -2.92 -2.98
CA GLU A 36 -35.06 -4.00 -2.32
C GLU A 36 -34.03 -5.03 -1.85
N LYS A 37 -33.65 -4.97 -0.57
CA LYS A 37 -32.91 -6.06 0.04
C LYS A 37 -33.95 -7.15 0.20
N SER A 38 -33.94 -8.13 -0.71
CA SER A 38 -34.77 -9.33 -0.63
C SER A 38 -34.29 -10.20 0.54
N HIS A 39 -34.53 -9.72 1.76
CA HIS A 39 -34.28 -10.48 2.97
C HIS A 39 -35.33 -11.57 3.06
N VAL A 40 -34.88 -12.79 3.23
CA VAL A 40 -35.77 -13.93 3.43
C VAL A 40 -35.92 -14.18 4.93
N ASP A 41 -37.12 -14.54 5.40
CA ASP A 41 -37.33 -14.95 6.80
C ASP A 41 -37.06 -16.44 7.00
N VAL A 42 -36.97 -17.17 5.89
CA VAL A 42 -36.92 -18.61 5.78
C VAL A 42 -35.91 -18.92 4.68
N LEU A 43 -34.77 -19.48 5.04
CA LEU A 43 -33.80 -20.00 4.07
C LEU A 43 -34.14 -21.44 3.75
N HIS A 44 -34.05 -21.83 2.48
CA HIS A 44 -34.06 -23.23 2.06
C HIS A 44 -32.62 -23.70 1.81
N GLU A 45 -32.42 -25.01 1.58
CA GLU A 45 -31.08 -25.62 1.43
C GLU A 45 -30.26 -24.85 0.38
N PRO A 46 -29.20 -24.12 0.78
CA PRO A 46 -28.49 -23.21 -0.10
C PRO A 46 -27.51 -23.98 -0.97
N VAL A 47 -27.42 -23.56 -2.23
CA VAL A 47 -26.29 -23.94 -3.08
C VAL A 47 -25.10 -23.10 -2.64
N LEU A 48 -24.28 -23.66 -1.76
CA LEU A 48 -23.05 -23.01 -1.32
C LEU A 48 -22.01 -23.02 -2.47
N PRO A 49 -21.19 -21.96 -2.58
CA PRO A 49 -20.11 -21.94 -3.55
C PRO A 49 -19.15 -23.11 -3.28
N ASN A 50 -18.87 -23.93 -4.31
CA ASN A 50 -17.90 -25.02 -4.23
C ASN A 50 -16.47 -24.48 -4.33
N CYS A 51 -16.03 -23.83 -3.25
CA CYS A 51 -14.69 -23.33 -3.07
C CYS A 51 -13.69 -24.43 -2.73
N THR A 52 -12.48 -24.35 -3.26
CA THR A 52 -11.35 -25.20 -2.85
C THR A 52 -10.24 -24.43 -2.14
N GLU A 53 -10.24 -23.09 -2.27
CA GLU A 53 -9.24 -22.21 -1.67
C GLU A 53 -9.97 -21.08 -0.89
N PRO A 54 -10.21 -21.28 0.43
CA PRO A 54 -10.96 -20.33 1.24
C PRO A 54 -10.18 -19.03 1.46
N ILE A 55 -10.86 -17.92 1.72
CA ILE A 55 -10.19 -16.61 1.87
C ILE A 55 -9.36 -16.47 3.14
N CYS A 56 -9.60 -17.33 4.12
CA CYS A 56 -8.77 -17.50 5.30
C CYS A 56 -8.68 -18.98 5.67
N ILE A 57 -7.70 -19.33 6.51
CA ILE A 57 -7.46 -20.69 7.01
C ILE A 57 -7.48 -20.69 8.54
N GLY A 58 -7.42 -21.90 9.11
CA GLY A 58 -7.37 -22.10 10.56
C GLY A 58 -8.74 -22.30 11.20
N PRO A 59 -8.79 -22.41 12.54
CA PRO A 59 -9.99 -22.79 13.29
C PRO A 59 -11.18 -21.84 13.10
N LEU A 60 -10.92 -20.58 12.73
CA LEU A 60 -11.93 -19.55 12.56
C LEU A 60 -12.56 -19.52 11.16
N ALA A 61 -12.00 -20.25 10.19
CA ALA A 61 -12.36 -20.09 8.79
C ALA A 61 -13.82 -20.45 8.47
N SER A 62 -14.35 -21.51 9.06
CA SER A 62 -15.74 -21.96 8.89
C SER A 62 -16.77 -21.05 9.56
N ILE A 63 -16.31 -20.12 10.41
CA ILE A 63 -17.16 -19.15 11.11
C ILE A 63 -17.14 -17.82 10.37
N TYR A 64 -15.94 -17.28 10.11
CA TYR A 64 -15.76 -15.89 9.66
C TYR A 64 -15.46 -15.73 8.17
N CYS A 65 -15.11 -16.80 7.44
CA CYS A 65 -14.54 -16.67 6.10
C CYS A 65 -15.32 -17.41 5.02
N SER A 66 -15.91 -18.56 5.33
CA SER A 66 -16.66 -19.35 4.36
C SER A 66 -17.67 -20.26 5.04
N GLY A 67 -18.54 -20.88 4.24
CA GLY A 67 -19.49 -21.89 4.71
C GLY A 67 -20.90 -21.37 4.99
N GLY A 68 -21.71 -22.24 5.60
CA GLY A 68 -23.15 -22.02 5.79
C GLY A 68 -23.47 -20.87 6.73
N LEU A 69 -22.61 -20.56 7.70
CA LEU A 69 -22.84 -19.50 8.68
C LEU A 69 -22.79 -18.11 8.01
N ILE A 70 -21.72 -17.82 7.27
CA ILE A 70 -21.60 -16.58 6.47
C ILE A 70 -22.75 -16.45 5.48
N HIS A 71 -23.08 -17.55 4.77
CA HIS A 71 -24.18 -17.55 3.82
C HIS A 71 -25.51 -17.19 4.49
N ALA A 72 -25.85 -17.86 5.60
CA ALA A 72 -27.08 -17.61 6.34
C ALA A 72 -27.15 -16.17 6.86
N SER A 73 -26.04 -15.66 7.39
CA SER A 73 -25.96 -14.31 7.91
C SER A 73 -26.32 -13.26 6.86
N TRP A 74 -25.69 -13.35 5.69
CA TRP A 74 -25.95 -12.43 4.59
C TRP A 74 -27.39 -12.52 4.06
N MET A 75 -27.90 -13.75 3.88
CA MET A 75 -29.26 -13.95 3.39
C MET A 75 -30.33 -13.42 4.35
N PHE A 76 -30.08 -13.53 5.66
CA PHE A 76 -30.95 -12.96 6.70
C PHE A 76 -30.70 -11.47 6.93
N GLY A 77 -29.69 -10.85 6.31
CA GLY A 77 -29.36 -9.44 6.58
C GLY A 77 -28.83 -9.20 8.00
N LEU A 78 -28.06 -10.16 8.53
CA LEU A 78 -27.44 -10.13 9.86
C LEU A 78 -25.91 -10.02 9.80
N GLN A 79 -25.34 -9.78 8.61
CA GLN A 79 -23.89 -9.76 8.36
C GLN A 79 -23.12 -8.73 9.19
N ASP A 80 -23.80 -7.66 9.64
CA ASP A 80 -23.20 -6.62 10.48
C ASP A 80 -23.17 -7.00 11.98
N THR A 81 -23.79 -8.13 12.35
CA THR A 81 -23.97 -8.57 13.76
C THR A 81 -23.64 -10.05 14.00
N CYS A 82 -23.52 -10.86 12.95
CA CYS A 82 -23.31 -12.29 13.04
C CYS A 82 -22.48 -12.80 11.84
N PRO A 83 -21.39 -13.54 12.04
CA PRO A 83 -20.64 -13.67 13.30
C PRO A 83 -20.38 -12.30 13.95
N GLY A 84 -20.50 -12.22 15.27
CA GLY A 84 -20.18 -11.00 16.00
C GLY A 84 -18.67 -10.85 16.21
N ASP A 85 -18.26 -9.79 16.89
CA ASP A 85 -16.84 -9.48 17.07
C ASP A 85 -16.10 -10.49 17.97
N MET A 86 -16.77 -10.96 19.01
CA MET A 86 -16.20 -11.90 19.98
C MET A 86 -17.05 -13.16 20.06
N MET A 87 -16.40 -14.33 20.01
CA MET A 87 -17.05 -15.59 20.34
C MET A 87 -17.17 -15.77 21.86
N LEU A 88 -18.33 -16.23 22.30
CA LEU A 88 -18.60 -16.56 23.70
C LEU A 88 -18.18 -17.98 24.08
N GLN A 89 -17.81 -18.80 23.09
CA GLN A 89 -17.40 -20.19 23.22
C GLN A 89 -16.25 -20.49 22.26
N THR A 90 -15.64 -21.67 22.38
CA THR A 90 -14.58 -22.11 21.46
C THR A 90 -15.12 -22.25 20.02
N PRO A 91 -14.26 -22.11 18.99
CA PRO A 91 -14.68 -22.27 17.59
C PRO A 91 -15.43 -23.59 17.34
N ASP A 92 -14.94 -24.69 17.90
CA ASP A 92 -15.56 -26.02 17.77
C ASP A 92 -16.96 -26.07 18.41
N ALA A 93 -17.15 -25.42 19.56
CA ALA A 93 -18.44 -25.35 20.23
C ALA A 93 -19.45 -24.50 19.43
N VAL A 94 -18.99 -23.38 18.85
CA VAL A 94 -19.82 -22.54 17.97
C VAL A 94 -20.25 -23.31 16.73
N ILE A 95 -19.33 -24.04 16.08
CA ILE A 95 -19.65 -24.87 14.91
C ILE A 95 -20.58 -26.03 15.29
N ALA A 96 -20.36 -26.68 16.44
CA ALA A 96 -21.26 -27.72 16.93
C ALA A 96 -22.66 -27.16 17.23
N ALA A 97 -22.78 -25.94 17.78
CA ALA A 97 -24.05 -25.27 18.01
C ALA A 97 -24.74 -24.91 16.68
N PHE A 98 -24.00 -24.41 15.69
CA PHE A 98 -24.53 -24.13 14.35
C PHE A 98 -25.01 -25.42 13.66
N ASN A 99 -24.24 -26.50 13.76
CA ASN A 99 -24.60 -27.82 13.24
C ASN A 99 -25.78 -28.44 14.02
N LYS A 100 -26.00 -28.09 15.29
CA LYS A 100 -27.21 -28.50 16.04
C LYS A 100 -28.48 -27.82 15.51
N LEU A 101 -28.39 -26.58 15.04
CA LEU A 101 -29.49 -26.00 14.24
C LEU A 101 -29.78 -26.86 13.00
N HIS A 102 -28.73 -27.50 12.44
CA HIS A 102 -28.83 -28.40 11.29
C HIS A 102 -29.31 -29.82 11.64
N LEU A 103 -29.09 -30.30 12.87
CA LEU A 103 -29.31 -31.71 13.25
C LEU A 103 -30.64 -32.01 13.98
N PHE A 104 -31.28 -31.04 14.65
CA PHE A 104 -32.40 -31.34 15.56
C PHE A 104 -33.82 -30.96 15.11
N ARG A 105 -34.07 -30.75 13.81
CA ARG A 105 -35.41 -30.81 13.17
C ARG A 105 -35.25 -30.64 11.66
N LEU A 106 -35.28 -31.76 10.92
CA LEU A 106 -35.57 -31.86 9.48
C LEU A 106 -35.23 -30.61 8.62
N LYS A 107 -33.94 -30.50 8.28
CA LYS A 107 -33.43 -30.23 6.93
C LYS A 107 -33.98 -29.03 6.18
N TYR A 108 -33.73 -27.82 6.67
CA TYR A 108 -34.28 -26.62 6.06
C TYR A 108 -35.84 -26.66 6.02
N PRO A 109 -36.51 -25.53 6.18
CA PRO A 109 -35.92 -24.22 6.17
C PRO A 109 -35.31 -23.77 7.51
N LEU A 110 -34.18 -23.08 7.44
CA LEU A 110 -33.61 -22.36 8.58
C LEU A 110 -34.43 -21.08 8.75
N LYS A 111 -34.95 -20.84 9.95
CA LYS A 111 -35.70 -19.62 10.26
C LYS A 111 -34.78 -18.53 10.78
N ARG A 112 -35.06 -17.28 10.38
CA ARG A 112 -34.32 -16.10 10.82
C ARG A 112 -34.24 -15.99 12.34
N ASP A 113 -35.33 -16.25 13.05
CA ASP A 113 -35.38 -16.14 14.52
C ASP A 113 -34.51 -17.20 15.22
N ASP A 114 -34.46 -18.42 14.68
CA ASP A 114 -33.64 -19.50 15.24
C ASP A 114 -32.15 -19.17 15.05
N PHE A 115 -31.78 -18.67 13.88
CA PHE A 115 -30.42 -18.22 13.59
C PHE A 115 -30.03 -16.99 14.43
N LYS A 116 -30.95 -16.03 14.63
CA LYS A 116 -30.71 -14.86 15.49
C LYS A 116 -30.46 -15.25 16.95
N ARG A 117 -31.20 -16.23 17.48
CA ARG A 117 -30.94 -16.78 18.82
C ARG A 117 -29.57 -17.43 18.89
N PHE A 118 -29.22 -18.28 17.92
CA PHE A 118 -27.87 -18.83 17.81
C PHE A 118 -26.79 -17.74 17.82
N CYS A 119 -26.97 -16.65 17.05
CA CYS A 119 -26.00 -15.55 17.03
C CYS A 119 -25.85 -14.91 18.42
N THR A 120 -26.95 -14.67 19.12
CA THR A 120 -26.95 -14.05 20.46
C THR A 120 -26.33 -14.97 21.53
N ASP A 121 -26.50 -16.29 21.38
CA ASP A 121 -25.98 -17.29 22.32
C ASP A 121 -24.48 -17.58 22.14
N ASN A 122 -23.91 -17.21 20.98
CA ASN A 122 -22.54 -17.59 20.60
C ASN A 122 -21.62 -16.40 20.33
N PHE A 123 -22.15 -15.20 20.07
CA PHE A 123 -21.36 -14.02 19.74
C PHE A 123 -21.81 -12.78 20.50
N MET A 124 -20.91 -11.82 20.65
CA MET A 124 -21.21 -10.48 21.13
C MET A 124 -20.41 -9.42 20.37
N ASN A 125 -20.91 -8.19 20.36
CA ASN A 125 -20.17 -7.04 19.84
C ASN A 125 -19.10 -6.63 20.85
N PHE A 126 -17.89 -6.38 20.37
CA PHE A 126 -16.74 -6.06 21.20
C PHE A 126 -15.76 -5.16 20.43
N PRO A 127 -15.42 -3.96 20.95
CA PRO A 127 -14.42 -3.12 20.29
C PRO A 127 -13.02 -3.70 20.50
N TYR A 128 -12.42 -4.29 19.45
CA TYR A 128 -11.09 -4.90 19.56
C TYR A 128 -10.00 -3.94 20.04
N LEU A 129 -10.18 -2.67 19.70
CA LEU A 129 -9.19 -1.62 19.89
C LEU A 129 -9.71 -0.53 20.82
N LYS A 130 -8.79 0.02 21.59
CA LYS A 130 -8.96 1.26 22.36
C LYS A 130 -8.10 2.37 21.75
N ALA A 131 -8.42 3.61 22.07
CA ALA A 131 -7.61 4.75 21.66
C ALA A 131 -6.22 4.67 22.34
N ALA A 132 -5.15 4.76 21.54
CA ALA A 132 -3.80 4.76 22.08
C ALA A 132 -3.32 6.18 22.41
N LYS A 133 -2.59 6.33 23.50
CA LYS A 133 -1.86 7.55 23.80
C LYS A 133 -0.52 7.53 23.06
N LEU A 134 -0.42 8.32 21.98
CA LEU A 134 0.82 8.50 21.24
C LEU A 134 1.75 9.43 22.03
N SER A 135 2.68 8.84 22.79
CA SER A 135 3.51 9.54 23.79
C SER A 135 4.55 10.50 23.20
N ASP A 136 4.93 10.29 21.95
CA ASP A 136 5.88 11.11 21.19
C ASP A 136 5.21 12.19 20.33
N TRP A 137 3.88 12.32 20.38
CA TRP A 137 3.16 13.39 19.69
C TRP A 137 3.53 14.75 20.30
N MET A 138 3.81 15.73 19.43
CA MET A 138 4.09 17.11 19.81
C MET A 138 3.19 18.06 19.04
N GLU A 139 2.75 19.15 19.68
CA GLU A 139 1.89 20.15 19.02
C GLU A 139 2.60 20.87 17.86
N GLU A 140 3.86 21.23 18.06
CA GLU A 140 4.67 22.04 17.13
C GLU A 140 6.00 21.32 16.81
N PRO A 141 5.99 20.21 16.04
CA PRO A 141 7.21 19.47 15.71
C PRO A 141 8.19 20.32 14.87
N PRO A 142 9.50 19.99 14.84
CA PRO A 142 10.52 20.77 14.13
C PRO A 142 10.17 21.10 12.67
N ASN A 143 9.72 20.10 11.89
CA ASN A 143 9.37 20.29 10.48
C ASN A 143 8.15 21.20 10.27
N LEU A 144 7.26 21.28 11.24
CA LEU A 144 6.14 22.22 11.18
C LEU A 144 6.65 23.66 11.38
N ARG A 145 7.54 23.86 12.36
CA ARG A 145 8.12 25.18 12.67
C ARG A 145 8.96 25.76 11.54
N SER A 146 9.55 24.93 10.69
CA SER A 146 10.36 25.37 9.54
C SER A 146 9.53 25.81 8.33
N ILE A 147 8.23 25.51 8.26
CA ILE A 147 7.37 25.96 7.15
C ILE A 147 7.21 27.47 7.23
N LYS A 148 7.56 28.20 6.16
CA LYS A 148 7.46 29.67 6.09
C LYS A 148 6.04 30.17 5.76
N ASP A 149 5.34 29.53 4.82
CA ASP A 149 3.97 29.92 4.44
C ASP A 149 2.97 29.61 5.56
N ASP A 150 2.27 30.63 6.07
CA ASP A 150 1.35 30.49 7.20
C ASP A 150 0.13 29.60 6.90
N ARG A 151 -0.34 29.55 5.64
CA ARG A 151 -1.45 28.66 5.25
C ARG A 151 -1.00 27.20 5.28
N LEU A 152 0.19 26.92 4.76
CA LEU A 152 0.79 25.58 4.80
C LEU A 152 1.11 25.17 6.25
N ARG A 153 1.63 26.09 7.08
CA ARG A 153 1.86 25.81 8.50
C ARG A 153 0.57 25.47 9.23
N LYS A 154 -0.51 26.23 8.97
CA LYS A 154 -1.85 25.96 9.52
C LYS A 154 -2.40 24.60 9.08
N LEU A 155 -2.21 24.23 7.81
CA LEU A 155 -2.60 22.91 7.30
C LEU A 155 -1.80 21.80 7.98
N ALA A 156 -0.47 21.90 8.00
CA ALA A 156 0.41 20.93 8.63
C ALA A 156 0.09 20.75 10.13
N LYS A 157 -0.24 21.83 10.85
CA LYS A 157 -0.71 21.75 12.24
C LYS A 157 -1.99 20.94 12.37
N LYS A 158 -2.99 21.24 11.54
CA LYS A 158 -4.28 20.52 11.59
C LYS A 158 -4.12 19.04 11.24
N LEU A 159 -3.23 18.73 10.30
CA LEU A 159 -2.85 17.39 9.90
C LEU A 159 -2.10 16.63 11.00
N ASN A 160 -1.15 17.28 11.68
CA ASN A 160 -0.48 16.73 12.86
C ASN A 160 -1.45 16.42 14.01
N ASP A 161 -2.48 17.26 14.22
CA ASP A 161 -3.50 17.03 15.24
C ASP A 161 -4.31 15.74 15.02
N ILE A 162 -4.48 15.32 13.77
CA ILE A 162 -5.29 14.14 13.41
C ILE A 162 -4.68 12.85 13.97
N TRP A 163 -3.35 12.76 14.12
CA TRP A 163 -2.69 11.55 14.64
C TRP A 163 -3.23 11.12 16.01
N LYS A 164 -3.55 12.09 16.88
CA LYS A 164 -4.15 11.84 18.21
C LYS A 164 -5.46 11.04 18.14
N PHE A 165 -6.22 11.19 17.06
CA PHE A 165 -7.52 10.53 16.88
C PHE A 165 -7.42 9.20 16.15
N LEU A 166 -6.32 8.96 15.44
CA LEU A 166 -6.09 7.73 14.66
C LEU A 166 -5.24 6.69 15.42
N GLY A 167 -4.62 7.06 16.54
CA GLY A 167 -3.88 6.11 17.38
C GLY A 167 -4.78 5.04 18.01
N ARG A 168 -4.41 3.77 17.85
CA ARG A 168 -5.09 2.60 18.40
C ARG A 168 -4.12 1.61 19.02
N GLU A 169 -4.63 0.83 19.95
CA GLU A 169 -3.95 -0.34 20.51
C GLU A 169 -4.99 -1.41 20.87
N PHE A 170 -4.58 -2.67 20.90
CA PHE A 170 -5.48 -3.77 21.26
C PHE A 170 -5.91 -3.68 22.73
N ASP A 171 -7.19 -3.97 22.98
CA ASP A 171 -7.69 -4.17 24.33
C ASP A 171 -7.02 -5.39 24.98
N GLU A 172 -6.81 -5.35 26.31
CA GLU A 172 -6.11 -6.43 27.01
C GLU A 172 -6.85 -7.77 26.89
N LYS A 173 -8.19 -7.75 26.86
CA LYS A 173 -8.99 -8.97 26.69
C LYS A 173 -8.71 -9.66 25.36
N VAL A 174 -8.46 -8.88 24.30
CA VAL A 174 -8.12 -9.40 22.97
C VAL A 174 -6.73 -10.03 22.98
N LYS A 175 -5.76 -9.39 23.65
CA LYS A 175 -4.40 -9.93 23.79
C LYS A 175 -4.35 -11.21 24.64
N GLU A 176 -5.17 -11.27 25.68
CA GLU A 176 -5.23 -12.43 26.59
C GLU A 176 -5.97 -13.63 25.98
N ASN A 177 -6.92 -13.38 25.06
CA ASN A 177 -7.79 -14.43 24.50
C ASN A 177 -7.90 -14.33 22.96
N PRO A 178 -6.78 -14.33 22.21
CA PRO A 178 -6.78 -14.05 20.77
C PRO A 178 -7.63 -15.03 19.96
N ASP A 179 -7.74 -16.28 20.40
CA ASP A 179 -8.54 -17.33 19.73
C ASP A 179 -10.04 -17.06 19.70
N LEU A 180 -10.53 -16.08 20.48
CA LEU A 180 -11.95 -15.70 20.52
C LEU A 180 -12.31 -14.56 19.55
N PHE A 181 -11.32 -13.93 18.91
CA PHE A 181 -11.50 -12.76 18.06
C PHE A 181 -11.00 -13.02 16.64
N PRO A 182 -11.71 -12.57 15.59
CA PRO A 182 -11.31 -12.75 14.20
C PRO A 182 -10.25 -11.73 13.76
N VAL A 183 -9.25 -11.45 14.61
CA VAL A 183 -8.22 -10.43 14.36
C VAL A 183 -6.80 -10.97 14.58
N LEU A 184 -5.85 -10.41 13.86
CA LEU A 184 -4.43 -10.63 14.02
C LEU A 184 -3.91 -9.52 14.95
N THR A 185 -3.47 -9.91 16.15
CA THR A 185 -2.97 -8.96 17.15
C THR A 185 -1.54 -8.56 16.85
N VAL A 186 -1.18 -7.32 17.22
CA VAL A 186 0.21 -6.82 17.15
C VAL A 186 0.62 -6.22 18.49
N PRO A 187 1.93 -6.25 18.84
CA PRO A 187 2.38 -5.95 20.21
C PRO A 187 2.28 -4.47 20.59
N ASN A 188 2.46 -3.56 19.65
CA ASN A 188 2.54 -2.12 19.93
C ASN A 188 1.32 -1.34 19.43
N SER A 189 1.17 -0.12 19.93
CA SER A 189 0.21 0.85 19.37
C SER A 189 0.54 1.17 17.90
N PHE A 190 -0.49 1.50 17.15
CA PHE A 190 -0.41 1.82 15.72
C PHE A 190 -1.39 2.92 15.35
N VAL A 191 -1.27 3.43 14.14
CA VAL A 191 -2.18 4.44 13.58
C VAL A 191 -3.00 3.80 12.47
N VAL A 192 -4.32 3.96 12.54
CA VAL A 192 -5.26 3.41 11.53
C VAL A 192 -5.53 4.43 10.41
N PRO A 193 -6.08 4.01 9.25
CA PRO A 193 -6.46 4.94 8.21
C PRO A 193 -7.56 5.92 8.64
N GLY A 194 -8.62 5.45 9.30
CA GLY A 194 -9.71 6.30 9.82
C GLY A 194 -11.09 5.96 9.25
N GLY A 195 -12.13 6.61 9.79
CA GLY A 195 -13.52 6.32 9.44
C GLY A 195 -13.93 4.91 9.85
N LEU A 196 -14.49 4.13 8.93
CA LEU A 196 -14.84 2.72 9.14
C LEU A 196 -13.60 1.81 9.28
N PHE A 197 -12.43 2.25 8.81
CA PHE A 197 -11.20 1.46 8.85
C PHE A 197 -10.49 1.63 10.20
N GLN A 198 -10.98 0.90 11.19
CA GLN A 198 -10.50 0.89 12.56
C GLN A 198 -9.48 -0.23 12.82
N MET A 199 -8.64 -0.57 11.84
CA MET A 199 -7.55 -1.55 11.98
C MET A 199 -6.33 -1.08 11.18
N TYR A 200 -5.14 -1.63 11.44
CA TYR A 200 -3.98 -1.35 10.61
C TYR A 200 -4.17 -1.95 9.20
N PHE A 201 -3.74 -1.23 8.17
CA PHE A 201 -3.69 -1.68 6.77
C PHE A 201 -2.27 -1.54 6.25
N TYR A 202 -1.83 -2.48 5.42
CA TYR A 202 -0.42 -2.61 5.06
C TYR A 202 0.08 -1.40 4.29
N TRP A 203 -0.37 -1.18 3.06
CA TRP A 203 0.20 -0.13 2.22
C TRP A 203 -0.15 1.30 2.72
N ASP A 204 -1.32 1.51 3.33
CA ASP A 204 -1.73 2.76 3.98
C ASP A 204 -0.68 3.23 4.99
N SER A 205 -0.09 2.28 5.70
CA SER A 205 0.90 2.54 6.73
C SER A 205 2.18 3.19 6.20
N TYR A 206 2.45 3.09 4.90
CA TYR A 206 3.60 3.74 4.28
C TYR A 206 3.49 5.26 4.40
N TRP A 207 2.36 5.81 3.96
CA TRP A 207 2.12 7.25 4.06
C TRP A 207 1.92 7.69 5.50
N ILE A 208 1.26 6.88 6.33
CA ILE A 208 1.15 7.16 7.77
C ILE A 208 2.54 7.30 8.40
N ILE A 209 3.47 6.38 8.16
CA ILE A 209 4.84 6.45 8.68
C ILE A 209 5.56 7.69 8.17
N LYS A 210 5.42 8.07 6.90
CA LYS A 210 5.97 9.35 6.40
C LYS A 210 5.44 10.55 7.16
N GLY A 211 4.13 10.59 7.41
CA GLY A 211 3.48 11.65 8.18
C GLY A 211 3.92 11.68 9.65
N LEU A 212 4.13 10.51 10.26
CA LEU A 212 4.67 10.39 11.61
C LEU A 212 6.13 10.89 11.67
N ILE A 213 6.95 10.56 10.68
CA ILE A 213 8.33 11.07 10.55
C ILE A 213 8.32 12.59 10.40
N PHE A 214 7.46 13.16 9.54
CA PHE A 214 7.28 14.61 9.46
C PHE A 214 6.96 15.20 10.84
N SER A 215 6.07 14.54 11.58
CA SER A 215 5.60 14.97 12.89
C SER A 215 6.58 14.69 14.03
N ASN A 216 7.79 14.19 13.72
CA ASN A 216 8.82 13.78 14.66
C ASN A 216 8.34 12.71 15.67
N MET A 217 7.39 11.86 15.25
CA MET A 217 6.83 10.75 16.02
C MET A 217 7.57 9.44 15.68
N THR A 218 8.88 9.43 15.96
CA THR A 218 9.78 8.33 15.59
C THR A 218 9.53 7.06 16.38
N LEU A 219 9.06 7.16 17.63
CA LEU A 219 8.71 6.00 18.45
C LEU A 219 7.47 5.31 17.88
N THR A 220 6.43 6.08 17.55
CA THR A 220 5.21 5.54 16.95
C THR A 220 5.51 4.91 15.58
N ALA A 221 6.35 5.54 14.74
CA ALA A 221 6.78 4.97 13.47
C ALA A 221 7.53 3.63 13.66
N ARG A 222 8.45 3.56 14.62
CA ARG A 222 9.17 2.33 14.98
C ARG A 222 8.21 1.21 15.41
N HIS A 223 7.25 1.51 16.27
CA HIS A 223 6.26 0.55 16.75
C HIS A 223 5.45 -0.06 15.60
N MET A 224 5.06 0.74 14.60
CA MET A 224 4.37 0.22 13.41
C MET A 224 5.25 -0.72 12.58
N ILE A 225 6.55 -0.40 12.43
CA ILE A 225 7.51 -1.29 11.74
C ILE A 225 7.69 -2.60 12.53
N GLU A 226 7.83 -2.53 13.85
CA GLU A 226 7.92 -3.71 14.72
C GLU A 226 6.65 -4.56 14.68
N ASN A 227 5.47 -3.93 14.59
CA ASN A 227 4.20 -4.63 14.42
C ASN A 227 4.20 -5.44 13.12
N PHE A 228 4.55 -4.83 11.97
CA PHE A 228 4.62 -5.56 10.72
C PHE A 228 5.71 -6.62 10.69
N ALA A 229 6.86 -6.36 11.31
CA ALA A 229 7.91 -7.34 11.53
C ALA A 229 7.38 -8.57 12.28
N SER A 230 6.61 -8.38 13.35
CA SER A 230 5.98 -9.50 14.07
C SER A 230 5.00 -10.27 13.18
N VAL A 231 4.22 -9.57 12.35
CA VAL A 231 3.28 -10.21 11.42
C VAL A 231 4.02 -11.05 10.37
N ILE A 232 5.12 -10.54 9.81
CA ILE A 232 5.97 -11.30 8.87
C ILE A 232 6.56 -12.53 9.55
N GLN A 233 7.00 -12.41 10.80
CA GLN A 233 7.58 -13.52 11.54
C GLN A 233 6.59 -14.70 11.68
N TYR A 234 5.30 -14.42 11.87
CA TYR A 234 4.28 -15.46 12.04
C TYR A 234 3.62 -15.93 10.73
N HIS A 235 3.44 -15.03 9.75
CA HIS A 235 2.68 -15.32 8.53
C HIS A 235 3.55 -15.45 7.27
N GLY A 236 4.81 -15.04 7.33
CA GLY A 236 5.75 -15.01 6.20
C GLY A 236 5.56 -13.82 5.26
N PHE A 237 4.52 -13.02 5.44
CA PHE A 237 4.23 -11.80 4.68
C PHE A 237 3.27 -10.91 5.47
N ILE A 238 3.08 -9.67 5.03
CA ILE A 238 2.09 -8.77 5.63
C ILE A 238 0.74 -8.93 4.87
N PRO A 239 -0.33 -9.38 5.54
CA PRO A 239 -1.66 -9.41 4.96
C PRO A 239 -2.23 -7.99 4.79
N ASN A 240 -3.27 -7.85 3.98
CA ASN A 240 -3.93 -6.57 3.69
C ASN A 240 -4.24 -5.76 4.96
N SER A 241 -4.78 -6.42 5.99
CA SER A 241 -5.03 -5.83 7.31
C SER A 241 -5.12 -6.91 8.39
N GLY A 242 -5.16 -6.51 9.66
CA GLY A 242 -5.25 -7.38 10.83
C GLY A 242 -6.60 -8.08 11.05
N ASN A 243 -7.45 -8.23 10.04
CA ASN A 243 -8.67 -9.04 10.14
C ASN A 243 -8.42 -10.42 9.53
N VAL A 244 -8.92 -11.49 10.16
CA VAL A 244 -8.69 -12.87 9.72
C VAL A 244 -9.23 -13.10 8.30
N GLN A 245 -10.33 -12.44 7.91
CA GLN A 245 -10.91 -12.47 6.56
C GLN A 245 -9.96 -11.94 5.47
N LEU A 246 -8.92 -11.20 5.86
CA LEU A 246 -7.95 -10.54 5.00
C LEU A 246 -6.58 -11.26 5.00
N SER A 247 -6.43 -12.33 5.78
CA SER A 247 -5.15 -12.97 6.12
C SER A 247 -4.45 -13.72 4.98
N ARG A 248 -5.11 -14.00 3.85
CA ARG A 248 -4.50 -14.72 2.70
C ARG A 248 -4.17 -13.86 1.48
N ARG A 249 -4.37 -12.56 1.58
CA ARG A 249 -4.00 -11.60 0.55
C ARG A 249 -3.17 -10.50 1.17
N SER A 250 -2.16 -10.05 0.46
CA SER A 250 -1.31 -8.94 0.90
C SER A 250 -1.90 -7.59 0.47
N GLN A 251 -1.03 -6.60 0.32
CA GLN A 251 -1.27 -5.29 -0.27
C GLN A 251 0.04 -4.85 -0.97
N PRO A 252 0.08 -3.73 -1.71
CA PRO A 252 1.32 -3.27 -2.34
C PRO A 252 2.52 -3.25 -1.36
N PRO A 253 3.63 -3.94 -1.68
CA PRO A 253 4.67 -4.22 -0.69
C PRO A 253 5.57 -3.01 -0.49
N LEU A 254 5.31 -2.25 0.58
CA LEU A 254 6.04 -1.01 0.90
C LEU A 254 6.79 -1.08 2.24
N PHE A 255 6.85 -2.25 2.90
CA PHE A 255 7.54 -2.42 4.19
C PHE A 255 9.02 -2.03 4.14
N VAL A 256 9.73 -2.39 3.06
CA VAL A 256 11.14 -2.01 2.86
C VAL A 256 11.30 -0.49 2.86
N GLN A 257 10.38 0.22 2.22
CA GLN A 257 10.41 1.68 2.15
C GLN A 257 10.09 2.32 3.50
N MET A 258 9.17 1.74 4.27
CA MET A 258 8.90 2.17 5.67
C MET A 258 10.16 2.04 6.54
N LEU A 259 10.85 0.89 6.45
CA LEU A 259 12.10 0.64 7.17
C LEU A 259 13.22 1.60 6.74
N ALA A 260 13.36 1.84 5.43
CA ALA A 260 14.36 2.73 4.89
C ALA A 260 14.16 4.19 5.32
N ASP A 261 12.92 4.70 5.23
CA ASP A 261 12.58 6.06 5.70
C ASP A 261 12.93 6.23 7.18
N TYR A 262 12.62 5.22 8.02
CA TYR A 262 12.97 5.23 9.44
C TYR A 262 14.49 5.14 9.67
N TYR A 263 15.20 4.27 8.96
CA TYR A 263 16.64 4.09 9.11
C TYR A 263 17.42 5.34 8.70
N TYR A 264 17.11 5.94 7.54
CA TYR A 264 17.85 7.11 7.08
C TYR A 264 17.66 8.34 7.99
N LEU A 265 16.53 8.41 8.68
CA LEU A 265 16.25 9.40 9.73
C LEU A 265 17.02 9.13 11.03
N THR A 266 17.00 7.89 11.53
CA THR A 266 17.50 7.56 12.87
C THR A 266 18.93 7.05 12.91
N ARG A 267 19.44 6.56 11.79
CA ARG A 267 20.74 5.86 11.64
C ARG A 267 20.93 4.71 12.63
N ASN A 268 19.83 4.12 13.11
CA ASN A 268 19.87 3.04 14.08
C ASN A 268 20.20 1.70 13.41
N LYS A 269 21.50 1.39 13.29
CA LYS A 269 21.99 0.13 12.69
C LYS A 269 21.58 -1.11 13.47
N THR A 270 21.50 -1.04 14.80
CA THR A 270 21.06 -2.17 15.63
C THR A 270 19.62 -2.56 15.30
N PHE A 271 18.74 -1.58 15.21
CA PHE A 271 17.35 -1.81 14.80
C PHE A 271 17.29 -2.35 13.38
N LEU A 272 18.02 -1.73 12.44
CA LEU A 272 18.07 -2.20 11.05
C LEU A 272 18.49 -3.69 10.96
N SER A 273 19.56 -4.07 11.68
CA SER A 273 20.05 -5.44 11.73
C SER A 273 19.03 -6.43 12.28
N SER A 274 18.15 -6.01 13.19
CA SER A 274 17.08 -6.88 13.72
C SER A 274 15.92 -7.08 12.76
N ILE A 275 15.66 -6.14 11.85
CA ILE A 275 14.48 -6.17 10.97
C ILE A 275 14.80 -6.75 9.58
N LEU A 276 16.02 -6.54 9.05
CA LEU A 276 16.37 -6.99 7.70
C LEU A 276 16.15 -8.49 7.42
N PRO A 277 16.40 -9.43 8.36
CA PRO A 277 16.05 -10.84 8.12
C PRO A 277 14.57 -11.07 7.83
N LEU A 278 13.67 -10.22 8.36
CA LEU A 278 12.24 -10.31 8.11
C LEU A 278 11.87 -9.73 6.74
N VAL A 279 12.63 -8.72 6.27
CA VAL A 279 12.54 -8.25 4.88
C VAL A 279 12.86 -9.38 3.90
N ASP A 280 13.91 -10.18 4.17
CA ASP A 280 14.24 -11.34 3.35
C ASP A 280 13.08 -12.33 3.26
N ILE A 281 12.36 -12.57 4.38
CA ILE A 281 11.22 -13.48 4.44
C ILE A 281 10.08 -12.99 3.53
N GLU A 282 9.70 -11.71 3.66
CA GLU A 282 8.60 -11.15 2.88
C GLU A 282 8.93 -11.10 1.38
N LEU A 283 10.13 -10.65 1.00
CA LEU A 283 10.53 -10.60 -0.41
C LEU A 283 10.63 -12.00 -1.03
N SER A 284 11.09 -12.99 -0.27
CA SER A 284 11.08 -14.39 -0.69
C SER A 284 9.66 -14.95 -0.81
N TRP A 285 8.71 -14.48 0.01
CA TRP A 285 7.31 -14.84 -0.14
C TRP A 285 6.72 -14.27 -1.43
N TRP A 286 6.97 -13.00 -1.75
CA TRP A 286 6.52 -12.39 -3.01
C TRP A 286 7.10 -13.13 -4.22
N LEU A 287 8.41 -13.41 -4.20
CA LEU A 287 9.06 -14.14 -5.29
C LEU A 287 8.46 -15.53 -5.49
N ARG A 288 8.16 -16.27 -4.41
CA ARG A 288 7.60 -17.63 -4.52
C ARG A 288 6.12 -17.66 -4.89
N ASN A 289 5.33 -16.71 -4.39
CA ASN A 289 3.87 -16.81 -4.42
C ASN A 289 3.20 -15.85 -5.41
N ARG A 290 3.94 -14.87 -5.95
CA ARG A 290 3.40 -13.81 -6.82
C ARG A 290 4.23 -13.58 -8.07
N SER A 291 5.32 -14.32 -8.26
CA SER A 291 6.03 -14.30 -9.53
C SER A 291 5.36 -15.22 -10.56
N VAL A 292 5.50 -14.86 -11.82
CA VAL A 292 5.02 -15.61 -12.97
C VAL A 292 6.06 -15.51 -14.08
N ILE A 293 6.28 -16.62 -14.79
CA ILE A 293 7.15 -16.65 -15.96
C ILE A 293 6.29 -16.33 -17.18
N LEU A 294 6.58 -15.21 -17.82
CA LEU A 294 6.01 -14.85 -19.10
C LEU A 294 6.88 -15.44 -20.21
N SER A 295 6.42 -16.55 -20.80
CA SER A 295 6.97 -17.06 -22.07
C SER A 295 6.25 -16.36 -23.22
N SER A 296 6.95 -15.46 -23.90
CA SER A 296 6.40 -14.67 -25.01
C SER A 296 7.39 -14.62 -26.18
N ASN A 297 7.02 -13.93 -27.26
CA ASN A 297 7.92 -13.66 -28.38
C ASN A 297 9.20 -12.91 -27.96
N PHE A 298 9.20 -12.28 -26.78
CA PHE A 298 10.33 -11.53 -26.25
C PHE A 298 11.38 -12.43 -25.55
N GLY A 299 11.05 -13.70 -25.27
CA GLY A 299 11.82 -14.59 -24.40
C GLY A 299 11.05 -14.97 -23.13
N GLU A 300 11.75 -15.55 -22.15
CA GLU A 300 11.20 -15.86 -20.83
C GLU A 300 11.59 -14.79 -19.82
N TYR A 301 10.59 -14.15 -19.20
CA TYR A 301 10.79 -13.12 -18.19
C TYR A 301 10.02 -13.44 -16.93
N THR A 302 10.71 -13.39 -15.79
CA THR A 302 10.05 -13.42 -14.48
C THR A 302 9.49 -12.04 -14.17
N MET A 303 8.19 -11.98 -13.89
CA MET A 303 7.45 -10.77 -13.50
C MET A 303 6.54 -11.08 -12.32
N PHE A 304 5.90 -10.05 -11.78
CA PHE A 304 4.97 -10.18 -10.65
C PHE A 304 3.53 -9.83 -11.05
N HIS A 305 2.57 -10.52 -10.45
CA HIS A 305 1.14 -10.19 -10.55
C HIS A 305 0.45 -10.29 -9.20
N PHE A 306 -0.68 -9.60 -9.04
CA PHE A 306 -1.54 -9.79 -7.88
C PHE A 306 -2.34 -11.08 -8.06
N HIS A 307 -2.24 -11.99 -7.09
CA HIS A 307 -2.83 -13.32 -7.16
C HIS A 307 -3.15 -13.82 -5.75
N ALA A 308 -4.19 -13.27 -5.15
CA ALA A 308 -4.68 -13.70 -3.85
C ALA A 308 -5.01 -15.19 -3.85
N ALA A 309 -4.61 -15.89 -2.80
CA ALA A 309 -4.78 -17.34 -2.66
C ALA A 309 -6.22 -17.70 -2.24
N SER A 310 -7.20 -17.36 -3.07
CA SER A 310 -8.60 -17.69 -2.86
C SER A 310 -9.37 -17.85 -4.17
N ASN A 311 -10.37 -18.73 -4.14
CA ASN A 311 -11.41 -18.85 -5.17
C ASN A 311 -12.81 -18.81 -4.55
N CYS A 312 -12.99 -17.99 -3.50
CA CYS A 312 -14.27 -17.79 -2.81
C CYS A 312 -14.76 -16.35 -2.88
N PRO A 313 -16.08 -16.13 -2.81
CA PRO A 313 -16.60 -14.81 -2.52
C PRO A 313 -16.08 -14.30 -1.18
N ARG A 314 -15.74 -13.02 -1.10
CA ARG A 314 -15.18 -12.44 0.12
C ARG A 314 -16.29 -12.29 1.19
N PRO A 315 -16.05 -12.64 2.46
CA PRO A 315 -17.07 -12.60 3.52
C PRO A 315 -17.58 -11.18 3.80
N GLU A 316 -16.74 -10.15 3.62
CA GLU A 316 -17.09 -8.74 3.82
C GLU A 316 -18.00 -8.16 2.73
N ASN A 317 -18.14 -8.83 1.58
CA ASN A 317 -19.07 -8.44 0.51
C ASN A 317 -19.71 -9.65 -0.20
N TYR A 318 -20.10 -10.65 0.60
CA TYR A 318 -20.34 -12.02 0.14
C TYR A 318 -21.39 -12.15 -0.96
N LEU A 319 -22.59 -11.57 -0.82
CA LEU A 319 -23.65 -11.74 -1.84
C LEU A 319 -23.32 -11.04 -3.16
N VAL A 320 -22.66 -9.89 -3.08
CA VAL A 320 -22.24 -9.14 -4.27
C VAL A 320 -21.18 -9.96 -5.02
N ASP A 321 -20.17 -10.46 -4.31
CA ASP A 321 -19.13 -11.29 -4.90
C ASP A 321 -19.69 -12.62 -5.44
N LEU A 322 -20.57 -13.29 -4.68
CA LEU A 322 -21.24 -14.52 -5.10
C LEU A 322 -21.92 -14.31 -6.46
N ARG A 323 -22.70 -13.23 -6.59
CA ARG A 323 -23.36 -12.85 -7.83
C ARG A 323 -22.37 -12.53 -8.95
N ASN A 324 -21.34 -11.74 -8.69
CA ASN A 324 -20.29 -11.42 -9.67
C ASN A 324 -19.66 -12.70 -10.23
N GLY A 325 -19.39 -13.69 -9.39
CA GLY A 325 -18.85 -14.96 -9.83
C GLY A 325 -19.83 -15.79 -10.67
N LEU A 326 -21.07 -15.93 -10.22
CA LEU A 326 -22.08 -16.75 -10.91
C LEU A 326 -22.49 -16.18 -12.28
N GLU A 327 -22.56 -14.86 -12.40
CA GLU A 327 -22.97 -14.16 -13.63
C GLU A 327 -21.77 -13.67 -14.46
N GLY A 328 -20.53 -13.86 -13.99
CA GLY A 328 -19.32 -13.29 -14.60
C GLY A 328 -18.77 -14.09 -15.79
N THR A 329 -17.98 -13.43 -16.64
CA THR A 329 -17.55 -13.97 -17.94
C THR A 329 -16.44 -15.02 -17.87
N GLY A 330 -15.73 -15.14 -16.75
CA GLY A 330 -14.56 -16.01 -16.59
C GLY A 330 -14.81 -17.29 -15.79
N GLY A 331 -16.06 -17.55 -15.39
CA GLY A 331 -16.42 -18.59 -14.44
C GLY A 331 -16.19 -18.17 -12.98
N ALA A 332 -17.00 -18.72 -12.07
CA ALA A 332 -17.12 -18.19 -10.72
C ALA A 332 -15.82 -18.16 -9.92
N LYS A 333 -15.05 -19.26 -9.93
CA LYS A 333 -13.77 -19.36 -9.22
C LYS A 333 -12.75 -18.32 -9.69
N PHE A 334 -12.66 -18.08 -11.00
CA PHE A 334 -11.74 -17.11 -11.57
C PHE A 334 -12.12 -15.67 -11.21
N ILE A 335 -13.41 -15.35 -11.28
CA ILE A 335 -13.92 -14.02 -10.93
C ILE A 335 -13.69 -13.74 -9.44
N TRP A 336 -14.03 -14.68 -8.55
CA TRP A 336 -13.78 -14.53 -7.12
C TRP A 336 -12.30 -14.35 -6.79
N SER A 337 -11.42 -15.12 -7.44
CA SER A 337 -9.98 -14.95 -7.28
C SER A 337 -9.51 -13.58 -7.78
N SER A 338 -9.98 -13.15 -8.95
CA SER A 338 -9.67 -11.83 -9.52
C SER A 338 -10.16 -10.67 -8.65
N ILE A 339 -11.30 -10.83 -7.98
CA ILE A 339 -11.82 -9.88 -6.98
C ILE A 339 -10.89 -9.81 -5.78
N ALA A 340 -10.51 -10.95 -5.20
CA ALA A 340 -9.60 -10.98 -4.07
C ALA A 340 -8.23 -10.37 -4.41
N SER A 341 -7.72 -10.61 -5.62
CA SER A 341 -6.46 -10.01 -6.11
C SER A 341 -6.57 -8.52 -6.41
N ALA A 342 -7.73 -8.01 -6.84
CA ALA A 342 -7.92 -6.57 -6.94
C ALA A 342 -7.84 -5.90 -5.56
N CYS A 343 -8.33 -6.55 -4.51
CA CYS A 343 -8.14 -6.08 -3.13
C CYS A 343 -6.68 -6.16 -2.67
N GLU A 344 -5.93 -7.17 -3.13
CA GLU A 344 -4.48 -7.27 -2.91
C GLU A 344 -3.71 -6.14 -3.63
N SER A 345 -4.24 -5.62 -4.74
CA SER A 345 -3.63 -4.48 -5.43
C SER A 345 -3.81 -3.14 -4.70
N GLY A 346 -4.75 -3.07 -3.76
CA GLY A 346 -5.21 -1.81 -3.15
C GLY A 346 -6.17 -1.00 -4.03
N LEU A 347 -6.45 -1.43 -5.27
CA LEU A 347 -7.34 -0.76 -6.22
C LEU A 347 -8.65 -1.55 -6.39
N ASP A 348 -9.39 -1.76 -5.31
CA ASP A 348 -10.71 -2.39 -5.26
C ASP A 348 -11.84 -1.32 -5.27
N PHE A 349 -12.49 -1.01 -6.38
CA PHE A 349 -12.23 -1.51 -7.73
C PHE A 349 -11.93 -0.39 -8.71
N SER A 350 -11.40 -0.79 -9.87
CA SER A 350 -11.02 0.06 -10.98
C SER A 350 -11.28 -0.65 -12.30
N SER A 351 -11.66 0.12 -13.32
CA SER A 351 -11.67 -0.27 -14.74
C SER A 351 -10.35 -0.90 -15.20
N ARG A 352 -9.24 -0.61 -14.50
CA ARG A 352 -7.91 -1.21 -14.69
C ARG A 352 -7.97 -2.72 -14.82
N TRP A 353 -8.79 -3.35 -13.98
CA TRP A 353 -8.86 -4.80 -13.83
C TRP A 353 -9.95 -5.45 -14.67
N PHE A 354 -10.74 -4.68 -15.42
CA PHE A 354 -11.92 -5.16 -16.14
C PHE A 354 -11.64 -5.40 -17.62
N ALA A 355 -12.52 -6.14 -18.29
CA ALA A 355 -12.50 -6.16 -19.75
C ALA A 355 -12.88 -4.78 -20.30
N TYR A 356 -12.14 -4.25 -21.27
CA TYR A 356 -12.54 -3.01 -21.94
C TYR A 356 -13.62 -3.20 -23.01
N THR A 357 -13.78 -4.43 -23.50
CA THR A 357 -14.69 -4.81 -24.58
C THR A 357 -15.33 -6.17 -24.30
N GLY A 358 -16.45 -6.46 -24.97
CA GLY A 358 -17.19 -7.72 -24.82
C GLY A 358 -18.30 -7.67 -23.77
N PRO A 359 -18.91 -8.83 -23.45
CA PRO A 359 -19.95 -8.92 -22.43
C PRO A 359 -19.45 -8.39 -21.08
N HIS A 360 -20.29 -7.63 -20.39
CA HIS A 360 -19.99 -7.04 -19.09
C HIS A 360 -18.73 -6.15 -19.04
N ALA A 361 -18.26 -5.63 -20.19
CA ALA A 361 -17.11 -4.74 -20.25
C ALA A 361 -17.24 -3.58 -19.26
N ARG A 362 -16.12 -3.23 -18.62
CA ARG A 362 -15.98 -2.16 -17.62
C ARG A 362 -16.82 -2.38 -16.36
N THR A 363 -17.18 -3.63 -16.07
CA THR A 363 -17.83 -4.00 -14.83
C THR A 363 -17.09 -5.14 -14.13
N LYS A 364 -17.35 -5.30 -12.82
CA LYS A 364 -16.81 -6.37 -11.98
C LYS A 364 -17.11 -7.78 -12.49
N PHE A 365 -18.18 -7.98 -13.24
CA PHE A 365 -18.48 -9.28 -13.88
C PHE A 365 -17.45 -9.70 -14.93
N SER A 366 -16.59 -8.77 -15.38
CA SER A 366 -15.53 -8.99 -16.36
C SER A 366 -14.11 -8.88 -15.78
N ILE A 367 -14.01 -8.79 -14.45
CA ILE A 367 -12.75 -8.63 -13.72
C ILE A 367 -11.79 -9.78 -13.97
N ARG A 368 -10.50 -9.45 -14.11
CA ARG A 368 -9.45 -10.38 -14.55
C ARG A 368 -8.07 -10.03 -14.00
N THR A 369 -8.01 -9.47 -12.80
CA THR A 369 -6.77 -9.00 -12.15
C THR A 369 -5.63 -10.01 -12.20
N ASN A 370 -5.93 -11.31 -11.99
CA ASN A 370 -4.94 -12.39 -11.97
C ASN A 370 -4.22 -12.59 -13.31
N SER A 371 -4.80 -12.10 -14.40
CA SER A 371 -4.26 -12.21 -15.76
C SER A 371 -3.56 -10.94 -16.22
N ILE A 372 -3.29 -9.99 -15.32
CA ILE A 372 -2.65 -8.71 -15.63
C ILE A 372 -1.33 -8.63 -14.87
N ILE A 373 -0.25 -8.35 -15.61
CA ILE A 373 1.05 -7.95 -15.04
C ILE A 373 1.00 -6.44 -14.84
N PRO A 374 0.96 -5.94 -13.59
CA PRO A 374 0.73 -4.53 -13.36
C PRO A 374 2.06 -3.78 -13.14
N VAL A 375 2.14 -2.56 -13.68
CA VAL A 375 3.36 -1.74 -13.67
C VAL A 375 3.81 -1.38 -12.26
N ASP A 376 2.87 -1.05 -11.38
CA ASP A 376 3.11 -0.67 -10.00
C ASP A 376 3.73 -1.80 -9.18
N LEU A 377 3.18 -3.03 -9.19
CA LEU A 377 3.75 -4.15 -8.42
C LEU A 377 5.19 -4.45 -8.83
N ASN A 378 5.46 -4.53 -10.14
CA ASN A 378 6.80 -4.82 -10.64
C ASN A 378 7.77 -3.68 -10.30
N THR A 379 7.31 -2.43 -10.34
CA THR A 379 8.10 -1.28 -9.87
C THR A 379 8.41 -1.39 -8.39
N PHE A 380 7.42 -1.69 -7.53
CA PHE A 380 7.62 -1.83 -6.10
C PHE A 380 8.62 -2.94 -5.78
N MET A 381 8.59 -4.05 -6.50
CA MET A 381 9.56 -5.12 -6.31
C MET A 381 10.99 -4.71 -6.69
N VAL A 382 11.20 -4.00 -7.81
CA VAL A 382 12.53 -3.43 -8.15
C VAL A 382 12.97 -2.45 -7.07
N TRP A 383 12.08 -1.53 -6.66
CA TRP A 383 12.38 -0.53 -5.65
C TRP A 383 12.76 -1.18 -4.31
N ASN A 384 12.04 -2.23 -3.90
CA ASN A 384 12.35 -2.98 -2.70
C ASN A 384 13.67 -3.73 -2.79
N TYR A 385 14.00 -4.34 -3.92
CA TYR A 385 15.30 -5.00 -4.10
C TYR A 385 16.45 -3.99 -4.04
N ASP A 386 16.33 -2.85 -4.72
CA ASP A 386 17.36 -1.80 -4.67
C ASP A 386 17.54 -1.24 -3.25
N THR A 387 16.45 -0.88 -2.58
CA THR A 387 16.51 -0.35 -1.22
C THR A 387 17.03 -1.40 -0.22
N THR A 388 16.65 -2.68 -0.37
CA THR A 388 17.19 -3.75 0.48
C THR A 388 18.68 -3.93 0.27
N ALA A 389 19.16 -3.82 -0.97
CA ALA A 389 20.58 -3.85 -1.26
C ALA A 389 21.34 -2.70 -0.57
N ASP A 390 20.79 -1.49 -0.58
CA ASP A 390 21.37 -0.33 0.11
C ASP A 390 21.42 -0.53 1.63
N LEU A 391 20.33 -1.04 2.22
CA LEU A 391 20.27 -1.31 3.65
C LEU A 391 21.25 -2.40 4.08
N TYR A 392 21.50 -3.43 3.26
CA TYR A 392 22.55 -4.41 3.54
C TYR A 392 23.96 -3.83 3.44
N LEU A 393 24.19 -2.94 2.47
CA LEU A 393 25.47 -2.24 2.33
C LEU A 393 25.76 -1.35 3.55
N GLU A 394 24.74 -0.69 4.11
CA GLU A 394 24.84 0.09 5.35
C GLU A 394 25.27 -0.74 6.57
N LEU A 395 25.03 -2.06 6.56
CA LEU A 395 25.51 -3.02 7.56
C LEU A 395 26.84 -3.70 7.18
N GLY A 396 27.44 -3.37 6.03
CA GLY A 396 28.67 -4.00 5.53
C GLY A 396 28.46 -5.41 4.98
N LEU A 397 27.22 -5.80 4.65
CA LEU A 397 26.86 -7.12 4.13
C LEU A 397 26.84 -7.11 2.60
N GLU A 398 28.01 -6.89 1.99
CA GLU A 398 28.18 -6.69 0.54
C GLU A 398 27.61 -7.82 -0.31
N ARG A 399 27.88 -9.09 0.03
CA ARG A 399 27.34 -10.24 -0.73
C ARG A 399 25.80 -10.26 -0.79
N LYS A 400 25.13 -9.90 0.31
CA LYS A 400 23.66 -9.79 0.31
C LYS A 400 23.20 -8.61 -0.54
N SER A 401 23.90 -7.48 -0.45
CA SER A 401 23.64 -6.31 -1.29
C SER A 401 23.71 -6.66 -2.78
N GLU A 402 24.80 -7.30 -3.21
CA GLU A 402 25.01 -7.72 -4.60
C GLU A 402 23.91 -8.66 -5.12
N ASN A 403 23.48 -9.63 -4.29
CA ASN A 403 22.38 -10.54 -4.66
C ASN A 403 21.08 -9.78 -4.94
N TYR A 404 20.73 -8.81 -4.09
CA TYR A 404 19.53 -7.99 -4.31
C TYR A 404 19.67 -7.02 -5.49
N ARG A 405 20.86 -6.45 -5.72
CA ARG A 405 21.12 -5.63 -6.93
C ARG A 405 20.94 -6.45 -8.20
N LYS A 406 21.35 -7.71 -8.20
CA LYS A 406 21.12 -8.63 -9.32
C LYS A 406 19.62 -8.87 -9.55
N LEU A 407 18.86 -9.20 -8.50
CA LEU A 407 17.40 -9.36 -8.60
C LEU A 407 16.72 -8.10 -9.16
N ALA A 408 17.14 -6.92 -8.69
CA ALA A 408 16.63 -5.65 -9.18
C ALA A 408 16.98 -5.41 -10.66
N ALA A 409 18.20 -5.72 -11.09
CA ALA A 409 18.65 -5.60 -12.47
C ALA A 409 17.90 -6.56 -13.42
N ASP A 410 17.73 -7.82 -13.01
CA ASP A 410 17.03 -8.82 -13.80
C ASP A 410 15.55 -8.44 -13.98
N LEU A 411 14.87 -8.02 -12.90
CA LEU A 411 13.48 -7.56 -12.98
C LEU A 411 13.33 -6.24 -13.75
N TRP A 412 14.27 -5.30 -13.61
CA TRP A 412 14.26 -4.05 -14.38
C TRP A 412 14.31 -4.31 -15.89
N LYS A 413 15.16 -5.24 -16.32
CA LYS A 413 15.21 -5.67 -17.73
C LYS A 413 13.86 -6.24 -18.20
N SER A 414 13.17 -7.03 -17.36
CA SER A 414 11.81 -7.50 -17.66
C SER A 414 10.82 -6.34 -17.82
N ILE A 415 10.88 -5.33 -16.95
CA ILE A 415 9.99 -4.14 -17.03
C ILE A 415 10.24 -3.36 -18.32
N GLU A 416 11.51 -3.10 -18.68
CA GLU A 416 11.87 -2.38 -19.90
C GLU A 416 11.47 -3.14 -21.17
N THR A 417 11.45 -4.47 -21.11
CA THR A 417 11.11 -5.29 -22.29
C THR A 417 9.61 -5.49 -22.43
N VAL A 418 8.92 -5.82 -21.34
CA VAL A 418 7.53 -6.28 -21.37
C VAL A 418 6.55 -5.12 -21.19
N LEU A 419 6.84 -4.18 -20.29
CA LEU A 419 5.85 -3.16 -19.90
C LEU A 419 6.05 -1.85 -20.65
N TRP A 420 7.24 -1.57 -21.17
CA TRP A 420 7.46 -0.38 -22.01
C TRP A 420 6.71 -0.51 -23.33
N ASN A 421 5.93 0.52 -23.66
CA ASN A 421 5.29 0.62 -24.97
C ASN A 421 5.91 1.74 -25.78
N GLU A 422 6.65 1.38 -26.83
CA GLU A 422 7.37 2.34 -27.66
C GLU A 422 6.45 3.29 -28.44
N SER A 423 5.23 2.88 -28.79
CA SER A 423 4.28 3.75 -29.50
C SER A 423 3.66 4.80 -28.59
N GLU A 424 3.30 4.44 -27.37
CA GLU A 424 2.69 5.35 -26.39
C GLU A 424 3.76 6.16 -25.62
N GLY A 425 5.01 5.69 -25.57
CA GLY A 425 6.11 6.36 -24.88
C GLY A 425 6.01 6.29 -23.35
N VAL A 426 5.43 5.21 -22.82
CA VAL A 426 5.18 5.02 -21.39
C VAL A 426 5.11 3.52 -21.04
N TRP A 427 5.22 3.17 -19.76
CA TRP A 427 4.94 1.80 -19.29
C TRP A 427 3.45 1.56 -19.11
N LEU A 428 2.98 0.39 -19.55
CA LEU A 428 1.59 -0.03 -19.50
C LEU A 428 1.49 -1.41 -18.88
N ASP A 429 0.38 -1.67 -18.18
CA ASP A 429 0.10 -3.02 -17.71
C ASP A 429 -0.01 -3.99 -18.90
N TYR A 430 0.35 -5.25 -18.70
CA TYR A 430 0.31 -6.27 -19.75
C TYR A 430 -0.75 -7.33 -19.45
N ASP A 431 -1.67 -7.57 -20.39
CA ASP A 431 -2.71 -8.58 -20.27
C ASP A 431 -2.19 -9.93 -20.79
N LEU A 432 -1.98 -10.89 -19.89
CA LEU A 432 -1.43 -12.21 -20.20
C LEU A 432 -2.35 -13.03 -21.11
N SER A 433 -3.66 -12.90 -20.94
CA SER A 433 -4.63 -13.69 -21.70
C SER A 433 -4.74 -13.19 -23.14
N LYS A 434 -4.59 -11.89 -23.34
CA LYS A 434 -4.66 -11.26 -24.66
C LYS A 434 -3.31 -11.01 -25.32
N GLN A 435 -2.22 -11.12 -24.55
CA GLN A 435 -0.86 -10.79 -24.96
C GLN A 435 -0.72 -9.36 -25.50
N GLU A 436 -1.41 -8.40 -24.86
CA GLU A 436 -1.44 -6.99 -25.30
C GLU A 436 -1.23 -6.01 -24.13
N HIS A 437 -0.66 -4.83 -24.42
CA HIS A 437 -0.61 -3.72 -23.47
C HIS A 437 -2.00 -3.13 -23.23
N ARG A 438 -2.28 -2.78 -21.97
CA ARG A 438 -3.50 -2.09 -21.55
C ARG A 438 -3.29 -0.58 -21.63
N ARG A 439 -3.66 -0.01 -22.77
CA ARG A 439 -3.34 1.38 -23.18
C ARG A 439 -4.19 2.49 -22.54
N LYS A 440 -4.78 2.25 -21.37
CA LYS A 440 -5.52 3.29 -20.63
C LYS A 440 -4.57 3.99 -19.67
N PHE A 441 -4.82 5.28 -19.43
CA PHE A 441 -4.05 6.06 -18.47
C PHE A 441 -4.35 5.61 -17.04
N TYR A 442 -3.29 5.32 -16.31
CA TYR A 442 -3.23 5.15 -14.86
C TYR A 442 -2.00 5.88 -14.34
N PRO A 443 -2.04 6.51 -13.14
CA PRO A 443 -0.85 7.12 -12.54
C PRO A 443 0.35 6.16 -12.44
N SER A 444 0.09 4.86 -12.29
CA SER A 444 1.12 3.82 -12.25
C SER A 444 1.95 3.71 -13.53
N ASN A 445 1.48 4.23 -14.67
CA ASN A 445 2.22 4.22 -15.92
C ASN A 445 3.60 4.90 -15.81
N VAL A 446 3.78 5.85 -14.88
CA VAL A 446 5.05 6.56 -14.67
C VAL A 446 5.80 6.11 -13.42
N PHE A 447 5.26 5.17 -12.64
CA PHE A 447 5.88 4.69 -11.40
C PHE A 447 7.30 4.13 -11.58
N PRO A 448 7.68 3.51 -12.71
CA PRO A 448 9.06 3.05 -12.90
C PRO A 448 10.13 4.14 -12.72
N LEU A 449 9.78 5.42 -12.87
CA LEU A 449 10.68 6.55 -12.55
C LEU A 449 11.06 6.63 -11.05
N LEU A 450 10.26 6.04 -10.15
CA LEU A 450 10.61 5.90 -8.72
C LEU A 450 11.94 5.19 -8.53
N THR A 451 12.33 4.29 -9.44
CA THR A 451 13.58 3.54 -9.29
C THR A 451 14.83 4.39 -9.54
N GLY A 452 14.69 5.58 -10.16
CA GLY A 452 15.84 6.39 -10.59
C GLY A 452 16.67 5.78 -11.72
N ARG A 453 16.27 4.61 -12.26
CA ARG A 453 17.02 3.87 -13.29
C ARG A 453 16.76 4.38 -14.71
N SER A 454 15.76 5.23 -14.90
CA SER A 454 15.34 5.70 -16.22
C SER A 454 16.29 6.73 -16.81
N THR A 455 16.50 6.66 -18.12
CA THR A 455 17.32 7.65 -18.83
C THR A 455 16.55 8.95 -19.08
N LEU A 456 17.26 10.04 -19.35
CA LEU A 456 16.63 11.31 -19.73
C LEU A 456 15.76 11.18 -21.00
N HIS A 457 16.16 10.32 -21.95
CA HIS A 457 15.37 10.06 -23.14
C HIS A 457 13.99 9.45 -22.81
N ILE A 458 13.97 8.46 -21.91
CA ILE A 458 12.71 7.86 -21.44
C ILE A 458 11.86 8.90 -20.71
N ALA A 459 12.48 9.75 -19.88
CA ALA A 459 11.79 10.86 -19.21
C ALA A 459 11.15 11.87 -20.18
N ASP A 460 11.83 12.21 -21.29
CA ASP A 460 11.27 13.05 -22.35
C ASP A 460 10.02 12.43 -23.01
N ARG A 461 10.06 11.11 -23.29
CA ARG A 461 8.91 10.38 -23.85
C ARG A 461 7.71 10.41 -22.90
N ILE A 462 7.96 10.22 -21.61
CA ILE A 462 6.93 10.29 -20.56
C ILE A 462 6.36 11.70 -20.44
N LEU A 463 7.19 12.74 -20.50
CA LEU A 463 6.73 14.13 -20.48
C LEU A 463 5.77 14.41 -21.65
N TYR A 464 6.12 13.93 -22.85
CA TYR A 464 5.26 14.05 -24.02
C TYR A 464 3.93 13.29 -23.83
N TYR A 465 3.99 12.05 -23.32
CA TYR A 465 2.80 11.26 -23.00
C TYR A 465 1.88 11.99 -22.00
N LEU A 466 2.42 12.50 -20.90
CA LEU A 466 1.64 13.21 -19.87
C LEU A 466 0.96 14.46 -20.44
N ARG A 467 1.69 15.27 -21.23
CA ARG A 467 1.15 16.48 -21.87
C ARG A 467 0.06 16.19 -22.90
N SER A 468 0.14 15.06 -23.59
CA SER A 468 -0.83 14.68 -24.63
C SER A 468 -2.02 13.88 -24.09
N SER A 469 -1.89 13.24 -22.93
CA SER A 469 -2.93 12.40 -22.33
C SER A 469 -4.17 13.17 -21.82
N GLY A 470 -4.03 14.46 -21.51
CA GLY A 470 -5.04 15.25 -20.79
C GLY A 470 -5.10 14.98 -19.28
N ALA A 471 -4.24 14.09 -18.75
CA ALA A 471 -4.25 13.76 -17.32
C ALA A 471 -3.81 14.93 -16.42
N LEU A 472 -3.05 15.89 -16.95
CA LEU A 472 -2.56 17.06 -16.21
C LEU A 472 -3.58 18.22 -16.13
N ASP A 473 -4.71 18.13 -16.83
CA ASP A 473 -5.65 19.26 -17.00
C ASP A 473 -6.54 19.51 -15.78
N PHE A 474 -6.54 18.59 -14.82
CA PHE A 474 -7.40 18.65 -13.65
C PHE A 474 -6.86 19.59 -12.57
N ARG A 475 -7.77 20.25 -11.86
CA ARG A 475 -7.43 21.28 -10.87
C ARG A 475 -7.01 20.69 -9.54
N GLY A 476 -7.57 19.54 -9.17
CA GLY A 476 -7.45 18.96 -7.83
C GLY A 476 -6.27 18.01 -7.63
N GLY A 477 -5.56 17.62 -8.69
CA GLY A 477 -4.48 16.64 -8.66
C GLY A 477 -4.40 15.85 -9.96
N ILE A 478 -3.99 14.58 -9.86
CA ILE A 478 -4.02 13.61 -10.97
C ILE A 478 -5.18 12.63 -10.76
N PRO A 479 -5.96 12.27 -11.79
CA PRO A 479 -7.03 11.29 -11.64
C PRO A 479 -6.50 9.86 -11.52
N SER A 480 -7.28 8.99 -10.86
CA SER A 480 -7.01 7.56 -10.83
C SER A 480 -7.04 6.94 -12.23
N THR A 481 -7.95 7.40 -13.09
CA THR A 481 -8.05 7.02 -14.52
C THR A 481 -8.65 8.16 -15.33
N LEU A 482 -8.56 8.07 -16.65
CA LEU A 482 -9.34 8.91 -17.58
C LEU A 482 -10.64 8.24 -18.04
N ASP A 483 -11.04 7.13 -17.40
CA ASP A 483 -12.25 6.39 -17.78
C ASP A 483 -13.48 6.94 -17.07
N ASP A 484 -14.18 7.87 -17.72
CA ASP A 484 -15.40 8.51 -17.23
C ASP A 484 -16.66 7.62 -17.35
N SER A 485 -16.55 6.47 -18.00
CA SER A 485 -17.62 5.49 -18.13
C SER A 485 -17.70 4.51 -16.96
N SER A 486 -16.71 4.53 -16.06
CA SER A 486 -16.69 3.72 -14.84
C SER A 486 -17.35 4.46 -13.67
N HIS A 487 -17.90 3.69 -12.74
CA HIS A 487 -18.43 4.18 -11.47
C HIS A 487 -17.80 3.45 -10.28
N GLU A 488 -16.59 2.90 -10.46
CA GLU A 488 -15.81 2.37 -9.36
C GLU A 488 -15.00 3.47 -8.68
N GLN A 489 -14.49 3.20 -7.49
CA GLN A 489 -13.88 4.23 -6.66
C GLN A 489 -12.45 4.60 -7.05
N TRP A 490 -11.69 3.68 -7.66
CA TRP A 490 -10.35 3.92 -8.20
C TRP A 490 -10.41 4.25 -9.70
N ASP A 491 -11.39 5.07 -10.09
CA ASP A 491 -11.62 5.58 -11.44
C ASP A 491 -11.98 7.07 -11.41
N PHE A 492 -12.02 7.69 -12.60
CA PHE A 492 -12.53 9.04 -12.77
C PHE A 492 -13.94 9.21 -12.14
N PRO A 493 -14.24 10.31 -11.43
CA PRO A 493 -13.45 11.53 -11.28
C PRO A 493 -12.58 11.55 -10.02
N ASN A 494 -12.31 10.40 -9.41
CA ASN A 494 -11.59 10.37 -8.14
C ASN A 494 -10.08 10.49 -8.33
N GLY A 495 -9.43 11.10 -7.35
CA GLY A 495 -8.00 11.02 -7.11
C GLY A 495 -7.73 10.65 -5.65
N TRP A 496 -6.73 9.80 -5.45
CA TRP A 496 -6.37 9.22 -4.16
C TRP A 496 -4.97 9.65 -3.78
N ALA A 497 -4.79 10.06 -2.52
CA ALA A 497 -3.50 10.55 -2.04
C ALA A 497 -2.34 9.58 -2.31
N PRO A 498 -2.49 8.25 -2.12
CA PRO A 498 -1.50 7.26 -2.53
C PRO A 498 -0.98 7.40 -3.96
N SER A 499 -1.89 7.39 -4.94
CA SER A 499 -1.54 7.44 -6.36
C SER A 499 -0.98 8.79 -6.76
N ILE A 500 -1.54 9.87 -6.22
CA ILE A 500 -1.06 11.23 -6.48
C ILE A 500 0.35 11.41 -5.91
N HIS A 501 0.60 10.95 -4.68
CA HIS A 501 1.89 11.02 -4.03
C HIS A 501 2.95 10.21 -4.78
N LEU A 502 2.67 8.95 -5.12
CA LEU A 502 3.60 8.13 -5.89
C LEU A 502 3.85 8.69 -7.28
N PHE A 503 2.85 9.26 -7.94
CA PHE A 503 3.02 9.95 -9.22
C PHE A 503 3.98 11.14 -9.08
N VAL A 504 3.74 12.02 -8.10
CA VAL A 504 4.62 13.17 -7.80
C VAL A 504 6.05 12.71 -7.50
N GLU A 505 6.20 11.68 -6.67
CA GLU A 505 7.52 11.16 -6.28
C GLU A 505 8.25 10.51 -7.47
N SER A 506 7.53 9.84 -8.37
CA SER A 506 8.07 9.29 -9.62
C SER A 506 8.69 10.40 -10.46
N LEU A 507 7.95 11.48 -10.66
CA LEU A 507 8.42 12.62 -11.45
C LEU A 507 9.57 13.34 -10.77
N ARG A 508 9.52 13.49 -9.45
CA ARG A 508 10.59 14.11 -8.66
C ARG A 508 11.91 13.33 -8.73
N ARG A 509 11.85 11.99 -8.71
CA ARG A 509 13.02 11.10 -8.76
C ARG A 509 13.57 10.88 -10.17
N SER A 510 12.85 11.31 -11.21
CA SER A 510 13.31 11.19 -12.60
C SER A 510 14.57 11.99 -12.96
N SER A 511 15.00 12.91 -12.09
CA SER A 511 16.09 13.87 -12.36
C SER A 511 15.89 14.74 -13.61
N HIS A 512 14.65 14.79 -14.15
CA HIS A 512 14.30 15.54 -15.33
C HIS A 512 13.63 16.88 -14.95
N PRO A 513 14.21 18.05 -15.28
CA PRO A 513 13.72 19.35 -14.81
C PRO A 513 12.24 19.61 -15.10
N SER A 514 11.79 19.38 -16.33
CA SER A 514 10.39 19.62 -16.69
C SER A 514 9.41 18.64 -16.02
N LEU A 515 9.87 17.44 -15.64
CA LEU A 515 9.02 16.50 -14.90
C LEU A 515 8.98 16.91 -13.43
N PHE A 516 10.08 17.42 -12.88
CA PHE A 516 10.11 18.03 -11.55
C PHE A 516 9.10 19.20 -11.45
N ASP A 517 9.03 20.07 -12.46
CA ASP A 517 8.03 21.14 -12.50
C ASP A 517 6.58 20.61 -12.49
N VAL A 518 6.32 19.52 -13.23
CA VAL A 518 5.00 18.85 -13.20
C VAL A 518 4.73 18.23 -11.83
N ALA A 519 5.75 17.69 -11.17
CA ALA A 519 5.66 17.15 -9.81
C ALA A 519 5.23 18.23 -8.82
N VAL A 520 5.91 19.39 -8.83
CA VAL A 520 5.59 20.55 -7.97
C VAL A 520 4.16 21.02 -8.23
N GLN A 521 3.78 21.23 -9.49
CA GLN A 521 2.43 21.68 -9.84
C GLN A 521 1.35 20.70 -9.38
N THR A 522 1.60 19.39 -9.53
CA THR A 522 0.64 18.35 -9.13
C THR A 522 0.53 18.27 -7.60
N ALA A 523 1.65 18.39 -6.89
CA ALA A 523 1.67 18.46 -5.43
C ALA A 523 0.89 19.68 -4.92
N ASP A 524 1.13 20.86 -5.48
CA ASP A 524 0.47 22.11 -5.08
C ASP A 524 -1.04 22.09 -5.34
N LYS A 525 -1.46 21.50 -6.47
CA LYS A 525 -2.87 21.25 -6.76
C LYS A 525 -3.51 20.41 -5.65
N PHE A 526 -2.90 19.29 -5.29
CA PHE A 526 -3.47 18.39 -4.30
C PHE A 526 -3.40 18.95 -2.86
N ILE A 527 -2.30 19.61 -2.48
CA ILE A 527 -2.19 20.32 -1.19
C ILE A 527 -3.31 21.35 -1.07
N ARG A 528 -3.59 22.13 -2.12
CA ARG A 528 -4.69 23.10 -2.15
C ARG A 528 -6.06 22.42 -2.02
N THR A 529 -6.28 21.29 -2.70
CA THR A 529 -7.51 20.50 -2.57
C THR A 529 -7.74 20.08 -1.11
N VAL A 530 -6.73 19.52 -0.45
CA VAL A 530 -6.84 19.08 0.95
C VAL A 530 -7.00 20.27 1.89
N TYR A 531 -6.31 21.39 1.64
CA TYR A 531 -6.52 22.64 2.37
C TYR A 531 -7.98 23.09 2.31
N ASN A 532 -8.57 23.13 1.12
CA ASN A 532 -9.95 23.56 0.96
C ASN A 532 -10.94 22.58 1.60
N GLY A 533 -10.66 21.27 1.58
CA GLY A 533 -11.50 20.27 2.27
C GLY A 533 -11.54 20.48 3.79
N LEU A 534 -10.44 20.93 4.38
CA LEU A 534 -10.33 21.19 5.82
C LEU A 534 -10.76 22.58 6.27
N PHE A 535 -10.63 23.60 5.42
CA PHE A 535 -10.81 25.00 5.83
C PHE A 535 -11.89 25.75 5.07
N ASN A 536 -12.21 25.33 3.85
CA ASN A 536 -13.19 25.98 2.97
C ASN A 536 -14.16 24.95 2.36
N PRO A 537 -14.79 24.07 3.17
CA PRO A 537 -15.61 22.99 2.63
C PRO A 537 -16.78 23.56 1.83
N VAL A 538 -17.02 22.98 0.66
CA VAL A 538 -18.11 23.39 -0.24
C VAL A 538 -19.40 22.62 0.04
N GLY A 539 -20.54 23.29 -0.16
CA GLY A 539 -21.85 22.68 0.04
C GLY A 539 -22.11 22.32 1.50
N GLU A 540 -22.70 21.15 1.73
CA GLU A 540 -23.07 20.65 3.06
C GLU A 540 -22.02 19.71 3.66
N TRP A 541 -20.84 19.59 3.04
CA TRP A 541 -19.77 18.73 3.53
C TRP A 541 -19.10 19.33 4.79
N PRO A 542 -18.81 18.53 5.82
CA PRO A 542 -18.06 19.00 6.98
C PRO A 542 -16.59 19.26 6.62
N PRO A 543 -15.89 20.14 7.36
CA PRO A 543 -14.45 20.28 7.19
C PRO A 543 -13.73 18.98 7.57
N ALA A 544 -13.05 18.35 6.63
CA ALA A 544 -12.40 17.07 6.86
C ALA A 544 -11.21 16.83 5.92
N CYS A 545 -10.31 15.96 6.37
CA CYS A 545 -9.32 15.31 5.51
C CYS A 545 -9.93 14.01 5.01
N TRP A 546 -10.26 13.99 3.72
CA TRP A 546 -10.98 12.87 3.09
C TRP A 546 -10.04 11.77 2.62
N GLU A 547 -10.59 10.56 2.54
CA GLU A 547 -9.98 9.37 1.94
C GLU A 547 -9.59 9.60 0.46
N LYS A 548 -10.49 10.25 -0.30
CA LYS A 548 -10.39 10.51 -1.75
C LYS A 548 -11.10 11.81 -2.12
N TYR A 549 -10.72 12.41 -3.25
CA TYR A 549 -11.22 13.72 -3.71
C TYR A 549 -11.69 13.67 -5.16
N ASP A 550 -12.69 14.49 -5.52
CA ASP A 550 -13.06 14.75 -6.91
C ASP A 550 -12.06 15.72 -7.53
N ILE A 551 -11.13 15.21 -8.35
CA ILE A 551 -10.00 15.99 -8.86
C ILE A 551 -10.38 17.01 -9.92
N ARG A 552 -11.61 16.97 -10.44
CA ARG A 552 -12.09 17.98 -11.40
C ARG A 552 -12.03 19.38 -10.78
N TYR A 553 -12.14 19.45 -9.46
CA TYR A 553 -12.14 20.66 -8.66
C TYR A 553 -10.99 20.64 -7.65
N ASP A 554 -10.57 21.82 -7.21
CA ASP A 554 -9.62 22.00 -6.10
C ASP A 554 -10.31 22.55 -4.84
N ASP A 555 -11.64 22.51 -4.78
CA ASP A 555 -12.44 23.04 -3.68
C ASP A 555 -12.60 22.07 -2.50
N GLY A 556 -11.88 20.95 -2.54
CA GLY A 556 -11.77 20.01 -1.44
C GLY A 556 -12.99 19.12 -1.21
N ARG A 557 -13.94 19.08 -2.16
CA ARG A 557 -15.06 18.15 -2.10
C ARG A 557 -14.56 16.69 -2.13
N PRO A 558 -15.20 15.79 -1.36
CA PRO A 558 -14.83 14.39 -1.38
C PRO A 558 -15.11 13.75 -2.75
N GLY A 559 -14.34 12.73 -3.09
CA GLY A 559 -14.64 11.86 -4.21
C GLY A 559 -15.89 11.03 -3.96
N VAL A 560 -16.43 10.44 -5.02
CA VAL A 560 -17.70 9.70 -5.02
C VAL A 560 -17.48 8.23 -5.39
N SER A 561 -18.54 7.45 -5.52
CA SER A 561 -18.50 6.08 -6.05
C SER A 561 -17.80 5.04 -5.16
N GLY A 562 -18.00 3.76 -5.48
CA GLY A 562 -17.49 2.62 -4.71
C GLY A 562 -18.56 1.87 -3.91
N GLU A 563 -18.09 0.92 -3.10
CA GLU A 563 -18.96 0.02 -2.34
C GLU A 563 -19.41 0.61 -0.99
N TYR A 564 -18.79 1.71 -0.56
CA TYR A 564 -19.08 2.38 0.71
C TYR A 564 -18.95 3.91 0.57
N PRO A 565 -19.56 4.70 1.49
CA PRO A 565 -19.45 6.16 1.49
C PRO A 565 -18.01 6.63 1.72
N VAL A 566 -17.63 7.80 1.23
CA VAL A 566 -16.29 8.38 1.47
C VAL A 566 -15.96 8.49 2.97
N GLN A 567 -14.73 8.15 3.34
CA GLN A 567 -14.27 8.15 4.73
C GLN A 567 -13.53 9.44 5.15
N GLN A 568 -13.57 9.73 6.45
CA GLN A 568 -12.86 10.84 7.09
C GLN A 568 -11.68 10.32 7.90
N GLY A 569 -10.61 11.11 7.95
CA GLY A 569 -9.42 10.87 8.74
C GLY A 569 -8.27 11.62 8.10
N PHE A 570 -7.79 11.27 6.91
CA PHE A 570 -7.54 9.88 6.52
C PHE A 570 -6.02 9.70 6.52
N GLY A 571 -5.53 8.62 7.11
CA GLY A 571 -4.12 8.41 7.47
C GLY A 571 -3.16 8.60 6.29
N TRP A 572 -3.47 8.02 5.12
CA TRP A 572 -2.62 8.25 3.94
C TRP A 572 -2.68 9.67 3.42
N THR A 573 -3.81 10.38 3.55
CA THR A 573 -3.98 11.71 2.94
C THR A 573 -3.20 12.68 3.78
N ASN A 574 -3.36 12.52 5.10
CA ASN A 574 -2.57 13.20 6.11
C ASN A 574 -1.06 13.02 5.84
N GLY A 575 -0.61 11.78 5.78
CA GLY A 575 0.82 11.46 5.59
C GLY A 575 1.40 11.92 4.24
N ALA A 576 0.68 11.69 3.14
CA ALA A 576 1.09 12.09 1.80
C ALA A 576 1.23 13.62 1.67
N VAL A 577 0.27 14.39 2.20
CA VAL A 577 0.31 15.86 2.14
C VAL A 577 1.43 16.41 3.01
N LEU A 578 1.63 15.87 4.22
CA LEU A 578 2.75 16.27 5.08
C LEU A 578 4.10 16.00 4.41
N ASP A 579 4.28 14.85 3.76
CA ASP A 579 5.50 14.55 3.00
C ASP A 579 5.65 15.51 1.81
N MET A 580 4.61 15.80 1.02
CA MET A 580 4.71 16.76 -0.08
C MET A 580 5.07 18.17 0.40
N ILE A 581 4.51 18.64 1.52
CA ILE A 581 4.89 19.92 2.14
C ILE A 581 6.37 19.89 2.52
N LEU A 582 6.85 18.81 3.15
CA LEU A 582 8.26 18.67 3.51
C LEU A 582 9.20 18.70 2.29
N ARG A 583 8.80 18.06 1.20
CA ARG A 583 9.64 17.93 0.00
C ARG A 583 9.77 19.21 -0.80
N PHE A 584 8.69 20.00 -0.89
CA PHE A 584 8.61 21.13 -1.81
C PHE A 584 8.50 22.50 -1.13
N HIS A 585 8.16 22.56 0.16
CA HIS A 585 7.82 23.81 0.87
C HIS A 585 8.58 24.03 2.18
N VAL A 586 9.58 23.18 2.47
CA VAL A 586 10.50 23.36 3.61
C VAL A 586 11.91 23.52 3.06
N ASP A 587 12.54 24.67 3.34
CA ASP A 587 13.91 24.95 2.91
C ASP A 587 14.90 24.02 3.63
N LYS A 588 15.75 23.35 2.86
CA LYS A 588 16.74 22.37 3.36
C LYS A 588 18.05 23.00 3.86
N ASP A 589 18.08 24.31 4.11
CA ASP A 589 19.28 25.01 4.58
C ASP A 589 19.73 24.58 6.00
N GLU A 590 18.93 23.73 6.66
CA GLU A 590 19.35 22.82 7.74
C GLU A 590 19.15 21.37 7.23
N PRO A 591 20.22 20.63 6.87
CA PRO A 591 20.08 19.40 6.11
C PRO A 591 19.53 18.26 6.96
N PHE A 592 18.25 17.93 6.74
CA PHE A 592 17.77 16.56 6.96
C PHE A 592 18.01 15.74 5.68
N LEU A 593 19.13 15.01 5.64
CA LEU A 593 19.53 14.18 4.50
C LEU A 593 18.60 12.96 4.35
N LEU A 594 17.57 13.11 3.53
CA LEU A 594 17.07 12.01 2.71
C LEU A 594 17.95 11.99 1.44
N PRO A 595 18.63 10.88 1.11
CA PRO A 595 19.59 10.89 0.02
C PRO A 595 18.86 11.21 -1.29
N SER A 596 19.15 12.39 -1.84
CA SER A 596 19.22 12.55 -3.28
C SER A 596 20.51 11.87 -3.71
N GLU A 597 20.41 10.77 -4.44
CA GLU A 597 21.56 10.21 -5.14
C GLU A 597 22.11 11.24 -6.12
N GLY A 598 23.43 11.41 -6.09
CA GLY A 598 24.15 12.40 -6.87
C GLY A 598 25.50 12.63 -6.22
N PHE A 599 26.48 11.81 -6.59
CA PHE A 599 27.87 11.98 -6.19
C PHE A 599 28.38 13.31 -6.77
N VAL A 600 28.31 14.39 -5.99
CA VAL A 600 28.96 15.66 -6.30
C VAL A 600 30.15 15.78 -5.36
N LEU A 601 31.36 15.66 -5.93
CA LEU A 601 32.60 16.02 -5.24
C LEU A 601 32.56 17.52 -4.92
N THR A 602 32.10 17.88 -3.73
CA THR A 602 32.24 19.24 -3.21
C THR A 602 33.63 19.40 -2.60
N PHE A 603 34.52 20.11 -3.29
CA PHE A 603 35.74 20.64 -2.66
C PHE A 603 35.34 21.77 -1.71
N GLY A 604 35.36 21.48 -0.41
CA GLY A 604 35.15 22.48 0.64
C GLY A 604 36.22 23.56 0.59
N HIS A 605 35.79 24.82 0.74
CA HIS A 605 36.66 25.99 0.88
C HIS A 605 37.56 25.85 2.11
N SER A 606 38.79 25.41 1.89
CA SER A 606 39.90 25.52 2.84
C SER A 606 40.84 26.63 2.34
N PRO A 607 41.35 27.52 3.22
CA PRO A 607 42.31 28.56 2.85
C PRO A 607 43.66 28.02 2.34
N HIS A 608 43.83 26.69 2.29
CA HIS A 608 45.01 26.02 1.74
C HIS A 608 44.79 25.34 0.37
N ALA A 609 43.60 25.48 -0.24
CA ALA A 609 43.28 24.92 -1.56
C ALA A 609 44.30 25.23 -2.69
N PRO A 610 44.89 26.44 -2.82
CA PRO A 610 45.87 26.69 -3.88
C PRO A 610 47.20 25.96 -3.68
N VAL A 611 47.58 25.62 -2.43
CA VAL A 611 48.82 24.90 -2.13
C VAL A 611 48.68 23.41 -2.44
N ILE A 612 47.50 22.84 -2.16
CA ILE A 612 47.19 21.42 -2.44
C ILE A 612 47.03 21.19 -3.94
N ALA A 613 46.40 22.12 -4.67
CA ALA A 613 46.29 22.06 -6.13
C ALA A 613 47.67 22.11 -6.82
N LEU A 614 48.59 22.94 -6.31
CA LEU A 614 49.95 23.04 -6.86
C LEU A 614 50.76 21.74 -6.61
N ALA A 615 50.62 21.13 -5.44
CA ALA A 615 51.26 19.84 -5.12
C ALA A 615 50.72 18.69 -6.01
N PHE A 616 49.41 18.66 -6.29
CA PHE A 616 48.81 17.67 -7.18
C PHE A 616 49.28 17.83 -8.64
N ILE A 617 49.41 19.07 -9.13
CA ILE A 617 49.92 19.34 -10.49
C ILE A 617 51.39 18.94 -10.61
N ILE A 618 52.21 19.18 -9.58
CA ILE A 618 53.62 18.76 -9.56
C ILE A 618 53.74 17.23 -9.55
N CYS A 619 52.90 16.53 -8.77
CA CYS A 619 52.91 15.06 -8.75
C CYS A 619 52.47 14.44 -10.09
N ILE A 620 51.44 15.00 -10.75
CA ILE A 620 50.94 14.49 -12.03
C ILE A 620 51.96 14.74 -13.16
N THR A 621 52.63 15.90 -13.15
CA THR A 621 53.67 16.23 -14.14
C THR A 621 54.93 15.37 -13.98
N PHE A 622 55.34 15.06 -12.75
CA PHE A 622 56.43 14.10 -12.50
C PHE A 622 56.06 12.66 -12.90
N SER A 623 54.83 12.24 -12.64
CA SER A 623 54.33 10.90 -13.00
C SER A 623 54.29 10.71 -14.53
N ALA A 624 53.80 11.72 -15.26
CA ALA A 624 53.75 11.71 -16.72
C ALA A 624 55.16 11.76 -17.34
N TRP A 625 56.10 12.48 -16.73
CA TRP A 625 57.49 12.54 -17.18
C TRP A 625 58.22 11.18 -17.01
N PHE A 626 58.00 10.49 -15.89
CA PHE A 626 58.54 9.14 -15.67
C PHE A 626 57.92 8.10 -16.62
N ALA A 627 56.61 8.18 -16.88
CA ALA A 627 55.94 7.30 -17.84
C ALA A 627 56.45 7.53 -19.27
N TYR A 628 56.71 8.77 -19.66
CA TYR A 628 57.27 9.12 -20.96
C TYR A 628 58.73 8.62 -21.14
N GLN A 629 59.56 8.75 -20.10
CA GLN A 629 60.93 8.18 -20.08
C GLN A 629 60.92 6.64 -20.15
N ALA A 630 59.95 5.98 -19.52
CA ALA A 630 59.82 4.52 -19.52
C ALA A 630 59.37 3.94 -20.87
N LEU A 631 58.62 4.72 -21.68
CA LEU A 631 58.09 4.30 -22.97
C LEU A 631 59.01 4.65 -24.17
N GLY A 632 59.98 5.55 -24.00
CA GLY A 632 60.92 5.96 -25.04
C GLY A 632 62.02 4.95 -25.41
N ASN A 633 62.09 3.80 -24.73
CA ASN A 633 63.25 2.90 -24.81
C ASN A 633 62.87 1.42 -25.06
N ARG A 634 62.01 1.13 -26.06
CA ARG A 634 61.87 -0.24 -26.61
C ARG A 634 61.58 -0.24 -28.11
N HIS A 635 62.61 -0.50 -28.91
CA HIS A 635 62.47 -0.95 -30.30
C HIS A 635 61.87 -2.37 -30.32
N VAL A 636 60.77 -2.57 -31.04
CA VAL A 636 60.25 -3.92 -31.34
C VAL A 636 60.04 -4.07 -32.85
N LYS A 637 60.75 -5.05 -33.44
CA LYS A 637 60.64 -5.50 -34.83
C LYS A 637 59.37 -6.34 -35.03
N LEU A 638 58.63 -6.07 -36.10
CA LEU A 638 57.51 -6.89 -36.58
C LEU A 638 57.99 -8.14 -37.34
N LYS A 639 57.39 -9.30 -37.05
CA LYS A 639 57.41 -10.49 -37.92
C LYS A 639 55.99 -11.08 -38.06
N LYS A 640 55.68 -11.50 -39.30
CA LYS A 640 54.43 -12.08 -39.82
C LYS A 640 54.22 -13.56 -39.45
N GLY A 641 52.95 -13.99 -39.40
CA GLY A 641 52.43 -15.36 -39.62
C GLY A 641 51.01 -15.49 -39.01
N VAL A 642 49.88 -15.70 -39.72
CA VAL A 642 49.39 -16.77 -40.64
C VAL A 642 48.79 -17.98 -39.89
N TRP A 643 47.43 -18.05 -39.91
CA TRP A 643 46.47 -19.18 -39.91
C TRP A 643 46.31 -20.16 -38.72
N LEU A 644 45.08 -20.36 -38.20
CA LEU A 644 44.15 -21.49 -38.49
C LEU A 644 42.95 -21.56 -37.51
N ALA A 645 41.87 -22.21 -37.95
CA ALA A 645 40.57 -22.39 -37.32
C ALA A 645 40.37 -23.79 -36.71
N THR A 646 39.50 -23.90 -35.69
CA THR A 646 38.63 -25.02 -35.23
C THR A 646 37.91 -24.54 -33.95
N GLY A 647 36.70 -24.88 -33.52
CA GLY A 647 35.76 -25.95 -33.80
C GLY A 647 35.35 -26.65 -32.48
N LEU A 648 34.04 -26.72 -32.17
CA LEU A 648 33.30 -27.67 -31.30
C LEU A 648 32.66 -27.19 -29.96
N ALA A 649 31.42 -27.67 -29.82
CA ALA A 649 30.45 -27.66 -28.73
C ALA A 649 30.84 -28.58 -27.55
N GLU A 650 30.28 -28.38 -26.34
CA GLU A 650 29.25 -29.23 -25.71
C GLU A 650 28.92 -28.82 -24.25
N GLU A 651 27.83 -29.40 -23.75
CA GLU A 651 27.02 -29.24 -22.54
C GLU A 651 27.72 -29.32 -21.17
N SER A 652 27.07 -28.81 -20.12
CA SER A 652 26.76 -29.61 -18.91
C SER A 652 25.81 -28.91 -17.93
N ARG A 653 24.72 -29.63 -17.59
CA ARG A 653 24.02 -29.61 -16.30
C ARG A 653 24.93 -30.19 -15.20
N LEU A 654 24.68 -29.82 -13.94
CA LEU A 654 24.66 -30.66 -12.71
C LEU A 654 24.71 -29.70 -11.48
N ILE A 655 23.65 -29.57 -10.70
CA ILE A 655 23.24 -30.34 -9.49
C ILE A 655 23.73 -29.68 -8.19
N ASP A 656 22.78 -29.63 -7.25
CA ASP A 656 22.85 -29.33 -5.82
C ASP A 656 24.13 -29.78 -5.11
N GLU A 657 24.54 -29.00 -4.10
CA GLU A 657 24.86 -29.56 -2.78
C GLU A 657 24.74 -28.46 -1.71
N PHE A 658 23.76 -28.66 -0.83
CA PHE A 658 23.72 -28.12 0.52
C PHE A 658 24.69 -28.94 1.37
N GLU A 659 25.60 -28.30 2.07
CA GLU A 659 26.14 -28.85 3.32
C GLU A 659 26.41 -27.72 4.32
N GLU A 660 25.86 -27.93 5.51
CA GLU A 660 26.16 -27.25 6.76
C GLU A 660 27.62 -27.51 7.15
N ASP A 661 28.24 -26.58 7.89
CA ASP A 661 29.05 -27.00 9.03
C ASP A 661 29.20 -25.89 10.08
N SER A 662 28.92 -26.33 11.32
CA SER A 662 29.15 -25.80 12.68
C SER A 662 28.46 -24.52 13.15
#